data_AF-A0A8B6CU73-F1
#
_entry.id   AF-A0A8B6CU73-F1
#
_cell.length_a   1.000
_cell.length_b   1.000
_cell.length_c   1.000
_cell.angle_alpha   90.00
_cell.angle_beta   90.00
_cell.angle_gamma   90.00
#
_symmetry.space_group_name_H-M   'P 1'
#
loop_
_entity.id
_entity.type
_entity.pdbx_description
1 polymer ?
#
loop_
_entity_poly.entity_id
_entity_poly.type
_entity_poly.pdbx_seq_one_letter_code
_entity_poly.pdbx_strand_id
1 'polypeptide(L)'
;MAALQNQIEMLKEEVQQLSHEVGVPRGKVSDSIEEIRSYIKENEEDDPFLQPNKDNPFSEKGACIILLGKMFFIVYSFYVFTQEEDPNEDCKRMGFAQALFIMSLLLATSAACVYITNDNFTVAIKYADTSIADNLDDVNTYINNTIMQFQYVAVGMYTIVSDSITADITALQAIKTALDQSVTDITALQSAANTLTTDLNALSSDIGTTKSSCSSDCTPTTACDGFDETALVVSADFSTLPDLTSVQSSIDGVVAQNLTGIAQTAQSQLDNMETTIDSSTSSARSSIQSSLDSFKSTLNTMVDDFVTQVNGAIDTYSLKTEIGKFFQSAIDYDVYRQYFGYGLMGLFSFIPLLMIGGIMCGCCCGDAEAKPSERPCCSSCGGCLMMLAVAIMFLIGALLMLLTTVTFMIGGNLEKICQSFIDLTVFSDFIDQGAIPSFHLGTMILGDPTVNISVYSLILGCRMNKAPFTILSLDKIIPIDNYLNYSTYLTSIDSDINGISSSVDISSFQVLTPDMESSLNDFSNSGIDGIDFAAINTSSRWATHISDAETIRDVTIPAVTTAQSNLQTSISSLESAISGIMAKINNTLSTARAADNEIQNNMASVILQAAIDFKNQILAYIDSYIVEVRDLIFNELAACLPIWNLYDSFTTTFCSYTLDALNTFWFAIGWGLFFFTPVIIVGVKLSKYYRKLSEDEDEDGDDDEDDGYNGYHNGSRQHRLRSPRRFNKVSPQYY
;
A
#
# COMPACT_ATOMS: atom_id res chain seq x y z
N MET A 1 -25.20 17.13 -3.98
CA MET A 1 -25.07 18.32 -3.09
C MET A 1 -24.90 17.93 -1.63
N ALA A 2 -25.82 17.19 -0.99
CA ALA A 2 -25.66 16.77 0.41
C ALA A 2 -24.38 15.94 0.69
N ALA A 3 -24.02 15.00 -0.21
CA ALA A 3 -22.78 14.23 -0.10
C ALA A 3 -21.52 15.09 -0.22
N LEU A 4 -21.55 16.12 -1.07
CA LEU A 4 -20.45 17.08 -1.22
C LEU A 4 -20.34 17.97 0.02
N GLN A 5 -21.47 18.34 0.63
CA GLN A 5 -21.51 19.10 1.88
C GLN A 5 -20.86 18.32 3.04
N ASN A 6 -21.13 17.02 3.15
CA ASN A 6 -20.51 16.15 4.16
C ASN A 6 -19.00 15.97 3.94
N GLN A 7 -18.56 15.83 2.69
CA GLN A 7 -17.12 15.75 2.38
C GLN A 7 -16.39 17.05 2.73
N ILE A 8 -17.01 18.20 2.47
CA ILE A 8 -16.46 19.51 2.83
C ILE A 8 -16.37 19.69 4.36
N GLU A 9 -17.33 19.20 5.13
CA GLU A 9 -17.28 19.26 6.60
C GLU A 9 -16.21 18.33 7.18
N MET A 10 -16.06 17.09 6.67
CA MET A 10 -14.96 16.20 7.10
C MET A 10 -13.58 16.79 6.80
N LEU A 11 -13.40 17.38 5.61
CA LEU A 11 -12.13 18.04 5.25
C LEU A 11 -11.83 19.25 6.14
N LYS A 12 -12.86 19.98 6.61
CA LYS A 12 -12.64 21.07 7.57
C LYS A 12 -12.18 20.55 8.93
N GLU A 13 -12.75 19.43 9.41
CA GLU A 13 -12.33 18.81 10.67
C GLU A 13 -10.90 18.29 10.59
N GLU A 14 -10.50 17.62 9.49
CA GLU A 14 -9.12 17.19 9.26
C GLU A 14 -8.14 18.37 9.21
N VAL A 15 -8.49 19.45 8.51
CA VAL A 15 -7.64 20.66 8.44
C VAL A 15 -7.53 21.33 9.80
N GLN A 16 -8.58 21.30 10.62
CA GLN A 16 -8.57 21.85 11.97
C GLN A 16 -7.70 21.01 12.92
N GLN A 17 -7.71 19.69 12.75
CA GLN A 17 -6.84 18.77 13.48
C GLN A 17 -5.36 18.94 13.07
N LEU A 18 -5.06 19.01 11.77
CA LEU A 18 -3.71 19.27 11.26
C LEU A 18 -3.18 20.63 11.72
N SER A 19 -4.03 21.67 11.76
CA SER A 19 -3.67 22.98 12.30
C SER A 19 -3.28 22.91 13.79
N HIS A 20 -3.97 22.07 14.57
CA HIS A 20 -3.62 21.82 15.96
C HIS A 20 -2.28 21.08 16.07
N GLU A 21 -2.05 20.05 15.24
CA GLU A 21 -0.82 19.26 15.24
C GLU A 21 0.43 20.03 14.78
N VAL A 22 0.27 20.97 13.84
CA VAL A 22 1.34 21.87 13.36
C VAL A 22 1.66 22.96 14.39
N GLY A 23 0.69 23.34 15.23
CA GLY A 23 0.87 24.27 16.34
C GLY A 23 1.64 23.70 17.53
N VAL A 24 1.82 22.36 17.60
CA VAL A 24 2.65 21.71 18.60
C VAL A 24 4.12 21.78 18.16
N PRO A 25 4.98 22.56 18.86
CA PRO A 25 6.39 22.66 18.48
C PRO A 25 7.08 21.30 18.66
N ARG A 26 7.39 20.61 17.55
CA ARG A 26 8.17 19.38 17.55
C ARG A 26 9.67 19.72 17.48
N GLY A 27 10.40 19.42 18.56
CA GLY A 27 11.87 19.45 18.53
C GLY A 27 12.43 18.30 17.69
N LYS A 28 13.59 18.49 17.06
CA LYS A 28 14.33 17.39 16.41
C LYS A 28 14.79 16.40 17.48
N VAL A 29 14.32 15.15 17.40
CA VAL A 29 14.55 14.10 18.42
C VAL A 29 15.83 13.29 18.16
N SER A 30 16.89 13.93 17.65
CA SER A 30 18.25 13.36 17.40
C SER A 30 18.43 12.44 16.17
N ASP A 31 19.68 12.39 15.68
CA ASP A 31 20.21 11.59 14.56
C ASP A 31 20.73 10.19 14.99
N SER A 32 20.62 9.79 16.27
CA SER A 32 21.09 8.47 16.73
C SER A 32 20.23 7.80 17.81
N ILE A 33 20.11 6.46 17.73
CA ILE A 33 19.33 5.60 18.64
C ILE A 33 19.80 5.71 20.10
N GLU A 34 21.06 6.03 20.35
CA GLU A 34 21.64 6.13 21.69
C GLU A 34 21.24 7.43 22.42
N GLU A 35 21.11 8.53 21.68
CA GLU A 35 20.56 9.79 22.19
C GLU A 35 19.05 9.68 22.41
N ILE A 36 18.31 8.98 21.54
CA ILE A 36 16.88 8.70 21.75
C ILE A 36 16.66 7.90 23.04
N ARG A 37 17.48 6.88 23.29
CA ARG A 37 17.39 6.08 24.53
C ARG A 37 17.70 6.92 25.78
N SER A 38 18.62 7.87 25.68
CA SER A 38 18.99 8.75 26.79
C SER A 38 17.91 9.80 27.06
N TYR A 39 17.36 10.41 26.01
CA TYR A 39 16.25 11.37 26.10
C TYR A 39 14.96 10.74 26.65
N ILE A 40 14.62 9.52 26.22
CA ILE A 40 13.46 8.80 26.75
C ILE A 40 13.67 8.53 28.25
N LYS A 41 14.86 8.07 28.67
CA LYS A 41 15.15 7.81 30.09
C LYS A 41 15.14 9.06 30.96
N GLU A 42 15.57 10.20 30.42
CA GLU A 42 15.64 11.45 31.18
C GLU A 42 14.27 12.10 31.35
N ASN A 43 13.32 11.84 30.44
CA ASN A 43 11.97 12.41 30.47
C ASN A 43 10.87 11.40 30.83
N GLU A 44 11.24 10.15 31.14
CA GLU A 44 10.31 9.07 31.55
C GLU A 44 9.54 9.43 32.83
N GLU A 45 10.17 10.15 33.77
CA GLU A 45 9.54 10.55 35.04
C GLU A 45 8.45 11.62 34.87
N ASP A 46 8.53 12.43 33.80
CA ASP A 46 7.61 13.54 33.52
C ASP A 46 6.59 13.22 32.40
N ASP A 47 6.61 12.00 31.83
CA ASP A 47 5.70 11.60 30.75
C ASP A 47 4.26 11.37 31.28
N PRO A 48 3.27 12.18 30.85
CA PRO A 48 1.88 12.07 31.32
C PRO A 48 1.19 10.75 30.98
N PHE A 49 1.70 10.00 29.99
CA PHE A 49 1.18 8.67 29.63
C PHE A 49 1.77 7.56 30.49
N LEU A 50 2.99 7.74 31.01
CA LEU A 50 3.62 6.80 31.93
C LEU A 50 3.22 7.06 33.40
N GLN A 51 2.79 8.29 33.74
CA GLN A 51 2.22 8.63 35.05
C GLN A 51 0.84 9.33 34.93
N PRO A 52 -0.26 8.57 34.77
CA PRO A 52 -1.58 9.16 34.60
C PRO A 52 -2.13 9.75 35.91
N ASN A 53 -2.75 10.93 35.81
CA ASN A 53 -3.40 11.64 36.91
C ASN A 53 -4.57 10.84 37.52
N LYS A 54 -4.91 11.11 38.79
CA LYS A 54 -5.82 10.35 39.67
C LYS A 54 -7.27 10.17 39.18
N ASP A 55 -7.66 10.84 38.11
CA ASP A 55 -9.00 10.74 37.52
C ASP A 55 -9.07 9.81 36.28
N ASN A 56 -8.03 9.01 36.01
CA ASN A 56 -8.03 7.99 34.94
C ASN A 56 -8.82 6.72 35.34
N PRO A 57 -9.87 6.31 34.61
CA PRO A 57 -10.59 5.04 34.85
C PRO A 57 -9.75 3.78 34.64
N PHE A 58 -8.58 3.89 34.00
CA PHE A 58 -7.61 2.82 33.76
C PHE A 58 -6.33 2.95 34.62
N SER A 59 -6.29 3.82 35.63
CA SER A 59 -5.14 3.81 36.56
C SER A 59 -5.10 2.44 37.24
N GLU A 60 -3.95 1.76 37.23
CA GLU A 60 -3.76 0.55 38.02
C GLU A 60 -4.15 0.83 39.46
N LYS A 61 -5.31 0.31 39.87
CA LYS A 61 -5.71 0.31 41.27
C LYS A 61 -4.76 -0.64 41.95
N GLY A 62 -3.76 -0.05 42.59
CA GLY A 62 -2.57 -0.69 43.13
C GLY A 62 -2.73 -2.17 43.44
N ALA A 63 -1.83 -2.96 42.86
CA ALA A 63 -1.57 -4.32 43.28
C ALA A 63 -1.62 -4.40 44.80
N CYS A 64 -2.40 -5.35 45.32
CA CYS A 64 -2.47 -5.65 46.72
C CYS A 64 -1.10 -6.21 47.14
N ILE A 65 -0.15 -5.32 47.45
CA ILE A 65 1.19 -5.65 47.93
C ILE A 65 1.02 -6.30 49.31
N ILE A 66 0.88 -7.61 49.26
CA ILE A 66 1.40 -8.63 50.15
C ILE A 66 1.87 -8.07 51.51
N LEU A 67 0.91 -8.01 52.43
CA LEU A 67 1.07 -7.76 53.86
C LEU A 67 1.78 -8.92 54.60
N LEU A 68 2.65 -9.71 53.95
CA LEU A 68 3.36 -10.80 54.62
C LEU A 68 4.34 -10.28 55.69
N GLY A 69 4.93 -9.11 55.49
CA GLY A 69 5.80 -8.47 56.49
C GLY A 69 5.08 -8.00 57.75
N LYS A 70 3.80 -7.58 57.63
CA LYS A 70 2.96 -7.20 58.78
C LYS A 70 2.30 -8.42 59.44
N MET A 71 2.07 -9.50 58.69
CA MET A 71 1.53 -10.75 59.20
C MET A 71 2.50 -11.44 60.19
N PHE A 72 3.81 -11.42 59.91
CA PHE A 72 4.82 -11.91 60.86
C PHE A 72 4.88 -11.08 62.14
N PHE A 73 4.71 -9.76 62.04
CA PHE A 73 4.66 -8.89 63.21
C PHE A 73 3.40 -9.13 64.06
N ILE A 74 2.25 -9.43 63.44
CA ILE A 74 1.00 -9.74 64.12
C ILE A 74 1.06 -11.13 64.77
N VAL A 75 1.57 -12.15 64.09
CA VAL A 75 1.75 -13.50 64.65
C VAL A 75 2.81 -13.51 65.75
N TYR A 76 3.90 -12.75 65.60
CA TYR A 76 4.93 -12.59 66.63
C TYR A 76 4.41 -11.79 67.82
N SER A 77 3.63 -10.73 67.60
CA SER A 77 2.94 -10.01 68.69
C SER A 77 1.93 -10.90 69.40
N PHE A 78 1.24 -11.81 68.69
CA PHE A 78 0.31 -12.78 69.27
C PHE A 78 1.03 -13.86 70.09
N TYR A 79 2.19 -14.35 69.60
CA TYR A 79 3.03 -15.31 70.33
C TYR A 79 3.62 -14.68 71.60
N VAL A 80 4.09 -13.43 71.51
CA VAL A 80 4.63 -12.67 72.66
C VAL A 80 3.53 -12.35 73.69
N PHE A 81 2.31 -11.99 73.26
CA PHE A 81 1.19 -11.70 74.19
C PHE A 81 0.71 -12.94 74.96
N THR A 82 0.95 -14.15 74.43
CA THR A 82 0.59 -15.40 75.12
C THR A 82 1.65 -15.91 76.10
N GLN A 83 2.86 -15.32 76.12
CA GLN A 83 3.99 -15.82 76.91
C GLN A 83 4.35 -14.96 78.14
N GLU A 84 3.72 -13.81 78.37
CA GLU A 84 4.04 -13.01 79.55
C GLU A 84 3.28 -13.53 80.79
N GLU A 85 4.06 -14.01 81.76
CA GLU A 85 3.65 -14.58 83.04
C GLU A 85 2.73 -13.61 83.81
N ASP A 86 1.53 -14.12 84.12
CA ASP A 86 0.38 -13.53 84.82
C ASP A 86 -0.25 -12.23 84.26
N PRO A 87 -1.34 -12.36 83.46
CA PRO A 87 -2.25 -11.25 83.26
C PRO A 87 -3.72 -11.59 83.55
N ASN A 88 -4.39 -10.60 84.15
CA ASN A 88 -5.83 -10.46 84.32
C ASN A 88 -6.62 -11.08 83.12
N GLU A 89 -7.66 -11.87 83.37
CA GLU A 89 -8.46 -12.55 82.34
C GLU A 89 -8.97 -11.60 81.24
N ASP A 90 -9.15 -10.33 81.59
CA ASP A 90 -9.48 -9.23 80.69
C ASP A 90 -8.45 -9.02 79.56
N CYS A 91 -7.16 -9.17 79.86
CA CYS A 91 -6.06 -8.96 78.91
C CYS A 91 -6.07 -10.05 77.83
N LYS A 92 -6.29 -11.31 78.23
CA LYS A 92 -6.43 -12.47 77.32
C LYS A 92 -7.67 -12.31 76.43
N ARG A 93 -8.81 -11.89 77.01
CA ARG A 93 -10.04 -11.60 76.28
C ARG A 93 -9.86 -10.52 75.21
N MET A 94 -9.24 -9.39 75.56
CA MET A 94 -8.98 -8.30 74.62
C MET A 94 -8.00 -8.74 73.51
N GLY A 95 -6.95 -9.50 73.84
CA GLY A 95 -6.01 -10.04 72.86
C GLY A 95 -6.69 -10.96 71.83
N PHE A 96 -7.55 -11.88 72.28
CA PHE A 96 -8.36 -12.71 71.38
C PHE A 96 -9.35 -11.90 70.54
N ALA A 97 -9.98 -10.87 71.11
CA ALA A 97 -10.90 -9.99 70.38
C ALA A 97 -10.20 -9.21 69.27
N GLN A 98 -9.02 -8.64 69.53
CA GLN A 98 -8.23 -7.93 68.54
C GLN A 98 -7.76 -8.83 67.41
N ALA A 99 -7.26 -10.04 67.72
CA ALA A 99 -6.86 -10.98 66.69
C ALA A 99 -8.05 -11.48 65.86
N LEU A 100 -9.18 -11.79 66.48
CA LEU A 100 -10.38 -12.19 65.75
C LEU A 100 -10.88 -11.06 64.85
N PHE A 101 -10.80 -9.81 65.30
CA PHE A 101 -11.15 -8.64 64.49
C PHE A 101 -10.25 -8.53 63.25
N ILE A 102 -8.93 -8.59 63.41
CA ILE A 102 -7.97 -8.54 62.29
C ILE A 102 -8.24 -9.68 61.30
N MET A 103 -8.39 -10.91 61.78
CA MET A 103 -8.66 -12.05 60.90
C MET A 103 -10.04 -11.93 60.21
N SER A 104 -11.04 -11.36 60.88
CA SER A 104 -12.34 -11.08 60.26
C SER A 104 -12.25 -10.04 59.15
N LEU A 105 -11.37 -9.04 59.26
CA LEU A 105 -11.10 -8.09 58.17
C LEU A 105 -10.42 -8.77 56.98
N LEU A 106 -9.50 -9.70 57.22
CA LEU A 106 -8.84 -10.48 56.17
C LEU A 106 -9.85 -11.41 55.45
N LEU A 107 -10.79 -12.00 56.20
CA LEU A 107 -11.92 -12.75 55.63
C LEU A 107 -12.87 -11.86 54.82
N ALA A 108 -13.17 -10.65 55.31
CA ALA A 108 -14.00 -9.70 54.56
C ALA A 108 -13.33 -9.26 53.25
N THR A 109 -12.00 -9.07 53.27
CA THR A 109 -11.21 -8.73 52.07
C THR A 109 -11.26 -9.87 51.06
N SER A 110 -11.11 -11.11 51.51
CA SER A 110 -11.31 -12.30 50.66
C SER A 110 -12.68 -12.29 50.00
N ALA A 111 -13.76 -12.11 50.77
CA ALA A 111 -15.12 -12.08 50.22
C ALA A 111 -15.33 -10.94 49.20
N ALA A 112 -14.73 -9.78 49.44
CA ALA A 112 -14.75 -8.66 48.48
C ALA A 112 -13.99 -8.99 47.18
N CYS A 113 -12.82 -9.63 47.27
CA CYS A 113 -12.09 -10.09 46.08
C CYS A 113 -12.89 -11.10 45.27
N VAL A 114 -13.55 -12.06 45.93
CA VAL A 114 -14.36 -13.04 45.22
C VAL A 114 -15.60 -12.38 44.56
N TYR A 115 -16.18 -11.34 45.16
CA TYR A 115 -17.22 -10.51 44.52
C TYR A 115 -16.69 -9.82 43.23
N ILE A 116 -15.56 -9.12 43.33
CA ILE A 116 -14.98 -8.37 42.19
C ILE A 116 -14.62 -9.33 41.05
N THR A 117 -13.99 -10.46 41.36
CA THR A 117 -13.61 -11.45 40.34
C THR A 117 -14.82 -12.09 39.66
N ASN A 118 -15.91 -12.31 40.40
CA ASN A 118 -17.16 -12.81 39.82
C ASN A 118 -17.71 -11.85 38.76
N ASP A 119 -17.71 -10.54 39.03
CA ASP A 119 -18.14 -9.52 38.07
C ASP A 119 -17.15 -9.33 36.91
N ASN A 120 -15.85 -9.34 37.20
CA ASN A 120 -14.81 -9.23 36.17
C ASN A 120 -14.91 -10.35 35.13
N PHE A 121 -15.29 -11.57 35.54
CA PHE A 121 -15.48 -12.68 34.61
C PHE A 121 -16.65 -12.43 33.63
N THR A 122 -17.76 -11.84 34.09
CA THR A 122 -18.87 -11.42 33.21
C THR A 122 -18.42 -10.37 32.21
N VAL A 123 -17.62 -9.40 32.66
CA VAL A 123 -17.07 -8.36 31.78
C VAL A 123 -16.13 -8.97 30.75
N ALA A 124 -15.26 -9.90 31.16
CA ALA A 124 -14.32 -10.59 30.29
C ALA A 124 -15.02 -11.36 29.16
N ILE A 125 -16.09 -12.11 29.46
CA ILE A 125 -16.86 -12.86 28.44
C ILE A 125 -17.49 -11.92 27.41
N LYS A 126 -18.08 -10.81 27.84
CA LYS A 126 -18.72 -9.84 26.93
C LYS A 126 -17.69 -9.11 26.06
N TYR A 127 -16.55 -8.76 26.65
CA TYR A 127 -15.44 -8.18 25.91
C TYR A 127 -14.89 -9.18 24.87
N ALA A 128 -14.82 -10.46 25.21
CA ALA A 128 -14.38 -11.50 24.28
C ALA A 128 -15.26 -11.63 23.05
N ASP A 129 -16.58 -11.66 23.25
CA ASP A 129 -17.57 -11.74 22.17
C ASP A 129 -17.42 -10.58 21.18
N THR A 130 -17.44 -9.35 21.71
CA THR A 130 -17.31 -8.12 20.91
C THR A 130 -15.95 -8.01 20.22
N SER A 131 -14.87 -8.22 20.95
CA SER A 131 -13.52 -8.09 20.39
C SER A 131 -13.24 -9.11 19.29
N ILE A 132 -13.64 -10.38 19.46
CA ILE A 132 -13.45 -11.39 18.40
C ILE A 132 -14.35 -11.09 17.19
N ALA A 133 -15.59 -10.65 17.41
CA ALA A 133 -16.50 -10.26 16.34
C ALA A 133 -15.95 -9.10 15.49
N ASP A 134 -15.40 -8.08 16.14
CA ASP A 134 -14.81 -6.90 15.47
C ASP A 134 -13.52 -7.28 14.72
N ASN A 135 -12.63 -8.07 15.33
CA ASN A 135 -11.40 -8.53 14.66
C ASN A 135 -11.72 -9.42 13.43
N LEU A 136 -12.81 -10.19 13.43
CA LEU A 136 -13.24 -10.96 12.25
C LEU A 136 -13.76 -10.06 11.12
N ASP A 137 -14.43 -8.95 11.46
CA ASP A 137 -14.84 -7.94 10.46
C ASP A 137 -13.62 -7.21 9.87
N ASP A 138 -12.59 -6.95 10.69
CA ASP A 138 -11.32 -6.40 10.23
C ASP A 138 -10.58 -7.36 9.28
N VAL A 139 -10.57 -8.67 9.58
CA VAL A 139 -10.03 -9.68 8.67
C VAL A 139 -10.80 -9.73 7.35
N ASN A 140 -12.13 -9.63 7.39
CA ASN A 140 -12.95 -9.57 6.18
C ASN A 140 -12.63 -8.32 5.33
N THR A 141 -12.48 -7.16 5.98
CA THR A 141 -12.08 -5.91 5.32
C THR A 141 -10.69 -6.03 4.71
N TYR A 142 -9.76 -6.62 5.45
CA TYR A 142 -8.39 -6.88 5.00
C TYR A 142 -8.35 -7.78 3.75
N ILE A 143 -9.14 -8.85 3.70
CA ILE A 143 -9.24 -9.74 2.53
C ILE A 143 -9.75 -8.96 1.31
N ASN A 144 -10.84 -8.19 1.46
CA ASN A 144 -11.40 -7.40 0.37
C ASN A 144 -10.44 -6.33 -0.15
N ASN A 145 -9.73 -5.65 0.76
CA ASN A 145 -8.70 -4.67 0.41
C ASN A 145 -7.51 -5.33 -0.30
N THR A 146 -7.12 -6.53 0.12
CA THR A 146 -6.06 -7.31 -0.51
C THR A 146 -6.41 -7.67 -1.95
N ILE A 147 -7.65 -8.09 -2.21
CA ILE A 147 -8.15 -8.37 -3.57
C ILE A 147 -8.04 -7.12 -4.46
N MET A 148 -8.49 -5.97 -3.95
CA MET A 148 -8.43 -4.71 -4.71
C MET A 148 -6.99 -4.27 -4.97
N GLN A 149 -6.10 -4.38 -3.98
CA GLN A 149 -4.68 -4.06 -4.13
C GLN A 149 -4.01 -4.97 -5.17
N PHE A 150 -4.28 -6.28 -5.12
CA PHE A 150 -3.76 -7.24 -6.09
C PHE A 150 -4.21 -6.91 -7.51
N GLN A 151 -5.50 -6.59 -7.70
CA GLN A 151 -6.01 -6.17 -9.00
C GLN A 151 -5.35 -4.89 -9.51
N TYR A 152 -5.12 -3.91 -8.63
CA TYR A 152 -4.44 -2.67 -9.01
C TYR A 152 -2.98 -2.92 -9.41
N VAL A 153 -2.23 -3.68 -8.61
CA VAL A 153 -0.82 -4.00 -8.88
C VAL A 153 -0.70 -4.82 -10.17
N ALA A 154 -1.53 -5.85 -10.36
CA ALA A 154 -1.45 -6.74 -11.51
C ALA A 154 -2.01 -6.16 -12.82
N VAL A 155 -3.09 -5.38 -12.80
CA VAL A 155 -3.78 -4.93 -14.03
C VAL A 155 -3.81 -3.41 -14.15
N GLY A 156 -3.97 -2.71 -13.02
CA GLY A 156 -3.98 -1.25 -12.98
C GLY A 156 -2.65 -0.66 -13.44
N MET A 157 -1.54 -1.08 -12.84
CA MET A 157 -0.19 -0.65 -13.22
C MET A 157 0.12 -1.02 -14.68
N TYR A 158 -0.24 -2.24 -15.11
CA TYR A 158 -0.05 -2.66 -16.49
C TYR A 158 -0.80 -1.76 -17.49
N THR A 159 -2.03 -1.34 -17.14
CA THR A 159 -2.83 -0.45 -18.01
C THR A 159 -2.12 0.88 -18.22
N ILE A 160 -1.50 1.46 -17.18
CA ILE A 160 -0.70 2.68 -17.30
C ILE A 160 0.47 2.47 -18.27
N VAL A 161 1.18 1.35 -18.15
CA VAL A 161 2.31 1.03 -19.02
C VAL A 161 1.87 0.80 -20.46
N SER A 162 0.79 0.03 -20.67
CA SER A 162 0.20 -0.21 -21.99
C SER A 162 -0.28 1.06 -22.67
N ASP A 163 -0.86 2.00 -21.90
CA ASP A 163 -1.30 3.30 -22.41
C ASP A 163 -0.10 4.17 -22.79
N SER A 164 0.97 4.15 -22.00
CA SER A 164 2.24 4.83 -22.33
C SER A 164 2.86 4.27 -23.61
N ILE A 165 2.91 2.95 -23.76
CA ILE A 165 3.37 2.29 -24.99
C ILE A 165 2.49 2.73 -26.17
N THR A 166 1.16 2.77 -26.00
CA THR A 166 0.22 3.18 -27.05
C THR A 166 0.40 4.65 -27.47
N ALA A 167 0.70 5.52 -26.51
CA ALA A 167 1.03 6.92 -26.76
C ALA A 167 2.36 7.04 -27.54
N ASP A 168 3.41 6.32 -27.11
CA ASP A 168 4.72 6.33 -27.77
C ASP A 168 4.65 5.71 -29.18
N ILE A 169 3.83 4.67 -29.40
CA ILE A 169 3.52 4.13 -30.75
C ILE A 169 2.93 5.21 -31.66
N THR A 170 2.10 6.11 -31.12
CA THR A 170 1.52 7.22 -31.88
C THR A 170 2.56 8.31 -32.19
N ALA A 171 3.66 8.33 -31.44
CA ALA A 171 4.72 9.33 -31.50
C ALA A 171 5.99 8.85 -32.23
N LEU A 172 5.89 7.89 -33.18
CA LEU A 172 6.94 7.52 -34.16
C LEU A 172 7.29 8.70 -35.12
N GLN A 173 7.52 9.88 -34.54
CA GLN A 173 7.84 11.16 -35.15
C GLN A 173 9.22 11.18 -35.77
N ALA A 174 10.15 10.30 -35.37
CA ALA A 174 11.49 10.27 -35.95
C ALA A 174 11.46 9.92 -37.44
N ILE A 175 10.62 8.95 -37.83
CA ILE A 175 10.44 8.56 -39.24
C ILE A 175 9.72 9.66 -40.01
N LYS A 176 8.67 10.25 -39.41
CA LYS A 176 7.94 11.37 -40.02
C LYS A 176 8.82 12.60 -40.20
N THR A 177 9.67 12.95 -39.22
CA THR A 177 10.55 14.12 -39.27
C THR A 177 11.61 13.98 -40.36
N ALA A 178 12.21 12.79 -40.51
CA ALA A 178 13.18 12.52 -41.57
C ALA A 178 12.54 12.56 -42.98
N LEU A 179 11.28 12.10 -43.09
CA LEU A 179 10.52 12.15 -44.34
C LEU A 179 10.02 13.56 -44.67
N ASP A 180 9.53 14.32 -43.68
CA ASP A 180 9.09 15.72 -43.83
C ASP A 180 10.25 16.62 -44.30
N GLN A 181 11.46 16.36 -43.82
CA GLN A 181 12.67 17.06 -44.29
C GLN A 181 12.96 16.73 -45.76
N SER A 182 12.85 15.46 -46.16
CA SER A 182 13.06 15.04 -47.55
C SER A 182 12.01 15.62 -48.50
N VAL A 183 10.74 15.69 -48.06
CA VAL A 183 9.65 16.35 -48.81
C VAL A 183 9.91 17.85 -48.99
N THR A 184 10.46 18.51 -47.96
CA THR A 184 10.84 19.92 -48.03
C THR A 184 11.94 20.16 -49.08
N ASP A 185 12.96 19.30 -49.10
CA ASP A 185 14.08 19.42 -50.04
C ASP A 185 13.65 19.15 -51.50
N ILE A 186 12.75 18.19 -51.74
CA ILE A 186 12.18 17.93 -53.07
C ILE A 186 11.23 19.05 -53.53
N THR A 187 10.45 19.64 -52.62
CA THR A 187 9.60 20.80 -52.95
C THR A 187 10.42 22.02 -53.36
N ALA A 188 11.55 22.24 -52.67
CA ALA A 188 12.52 23.27 -53.03
C ALA A 188 13.15 22.99 -54.40
N LEU A 189 13.51 21.73 -54.68
CA LEU A 189 14.03 21.31 -55.98
C LEU A 189 13.00 21.47 -57.11
N GLN A 190 11.73 21.13 -56.87
CA GLN A 190 10.66 21.31 -57.85
C GLN A 190 10.45 22.78 -58.21
N SER A 191 10.52 23.67 -57.21
CA SER A 191 10.44 25.12 -57.40
C SER A 191 11.64 25.64 -58.21
N ALA A 192 12.84 25.15 -57.92
CA ALA A 192 14.05 25.47 -58.67
C ALA A 192 14.01 24.95 -60.12
N ALA A 193 13.53 23.72 -60.34
CA ALA A 193 13.38 23.10 -61.65
C ALA A 193 12.33 23.81 -62.53
N ASN A 194 11.19 24.21 -61.95
CA ASN A 194 10.17 24.98 -62.67
C ASN A 194 10.69 26.35 -63.09
N THR A 195 11.42 27.02 -62.20
CA THR A 195 12.03 28.33 -62.49
C THR A 195 13.07 28.17 -63.60
N LEU A 196 13.95 27.18 -63.49
CA LEU A 196 14.99 26.91 -64.49
C LEU A 196 14.42 26.52 -65.85
N THR A 197 13.38 25.67 -65.89
CA THR A 197 12.70 25.30 -67.14
C THR A 197 12.03 26.51 -67.79
N THR A 198 11.41 27.38 -66.99
CA THR A 198 10.82 28.64 -67.49
C THR A 198 11.89 29.55 -68.10
N ASP A 199 13.01 29.73 -67.39
CA ASP A 199 14.12 30.56 -67.84
C ASP A 199 14.82 29.99 -69.09
N LEU A 200 15.00 28.67 -69.17
CA LEU A 200 15.59 27.99 -70.33
C LEU A 200 14.68 28.07 -71.57
N ASN A 201 13.36 27.97 -71.39
CA ASN A 201 12.41 28.15 -72.48
C ASN A 201 12.36 29.61 -72.95
N ALA A 202 12.41 30.57 -72.02
CA ALA A 202 12.55 31.99 -72.34
C ALA A 202 13.86 32.25 -73.09
N LEU A 203 14.97 31.70 -72.63
CA LEU A 203 16.28 31.80 -73.28
C LEU A 203 16.28 31.16 -74.67
N SER A 204 15.68 29.97 -74.85
CA SER A 204 15.55 29.32 -76.16
C SER A 204 14.69 30.17 -77.12
N SER A 205 13.60 30.74 -76.61
CA SER A 205 12.77 31.70 -77.34
C SER A 205 13.55 32.95 -77.72
N ASP A 206 14.31 33.54 -76.81
CA ASP A 206 15.10 34.75 -77.05
C ASP A 206 16.24 34.51 -78.05
N ILE A 207 16.90 33.34 -77.97
CA ILE A 207 17.89 32.90 -78.97
C ILE A 207 17.19 32.70 -80.34
N GLY A 208 16.02 32.05 -80.36
CA GLY A 208 15.23 31.83 -81.57
C GLY A 208 14.75 33.14 -82.21
N THR A 209 14.24 34.07 -81.40
CA THR A 209 13.85 35.42 -81.81
C THR A 209 15.06 36.16 -82.34
N THR A 210 16.19 36.19 -81.61
CA THR A 210 17.43 36.84 -82.05
C THR A 210 17.93 36.28 -83.38
N LYS A 211 17.94 34.95 -83.53
CA LYS A 211 18.32 34.24 -84.78
C LYS A 211 17.37 34.55 -85.93
N SER A 212 16.06 34.60 -85.67
CA SER A 212 15.04 34.91 -86.66
C SER A 212 15.08 36.37 -87.09
N SER A 213 15.29 37.31 -86.16
CA SER A 213 15.51 38.74 -86.42
C SER A 213 16.75 38.95 -87.28
N CYS A 214 17.85 38.22 -86.99
CA CYS A 214 19.02 38.20 -87.88
C CYS A 214 18.68 37.70 -89.30
N SER A 215 17.72 36.77 -89.45
CA SER A 215 17.39 36.18 -90.76
C SER A 215 16.36 36.98 -91.56
N SER A 216 15.37 37.59 -90.89
CA SER A 216 14.31 38.39 -91.52
C SER A 216 14.79 39.79 -91.94
N ASP A 217 15.69 40.38 -91.16
CA ASP A 217 16.26 41.70 -91.45
C ASP A 217 17.39 41.62 -92.50
N CYS A 218 17.78 40.40 -92.91
CA CYS A 218 18.76 40.12 -93.97
C CYS A 218 18.18 40.11 -95.40
N THR A 219 17.10 40.85 -95.67
CA THR A 219 16.59 41.06 -97.04
C THR A 219 16.34 42.55 -97.31
N PRO A 220 16.82 43.07 -98.44
CA PRO A 220 16.06 42.90 -99.67
C PRO A 220 16.88 42.36 -100.85
N THR A 221 16.39 41.29 -101.48
CA THR A 221 16.84 40.79 -102.79
C THR A 221 16.27 41.60 -103.98
N THR A 222 15.84 42.85 -103.79
CA THR A 222 15.27 43.69 -104.87
C THR A 222 15.75 45.15 -104.89
N ALA A 223 16.84 45.48 -104.21
CA ALA A 223 17.46 46.81 -104.30
C ALA A 223 18.82 46.85 -105.05
N CYS A 224 19.27 45.73 -105.64
CA CYS A 224 20.65 45.57 -106.11
C CYS A 224 20.86 45.45 -107.64
N ASP A 225 19.83 45.51 -108.49
CA ASP A 225 20.00 45.28 -109.94
C ASP A 225 20.37 46.53 -110.78
N GLY A 226 21.05 47.53 -110.19
CA GLY A 226 21.31 48.79 -110.90
C GLY A 226 22.47 49.66 -110.44
N PHE A 227 23.47 49.14 -109.71
CA PHE A 227 24.59 49.94 -109.23
C PHE A 227 25.96 49.27 -109.44
N ASP A 228 26.96 50.08 -109.80
CA ASP A 228 28.35 49.70 -110.14
C ASP A 228 29.13 49.25 -108.88
N GLU A 229 29.62 48.00 -108.88
CA GLU A 229 30.03 47.21 -107.71
C GLU A 229 31.45 47.48 -107.17
N THR A 230 32.18 48.49 -107.65
CA THR A 230 33.61 48.64 -107.28
C THR A 230 33.93 49.69 -106.21
N ALA A 231 32.92 50.39 -105.65
CA ALA A 231 33.15 51.43 -104.63
C ALA A 231 32.27 51.37 -103.36
N LEU A 232 31.36 50.40 -103.23
CA LEU A 232 30.54 50.23 -102.02
C LEU A 232 30.69 48.82 -101.45
N VAL A 233 31.63 48.64 -100.52
CA VAL A 233 31.64 47.45 -99.65
C VAL A 233 30.73 47.75 -98.47
N VAL A 234 29.43 47.47 -98.62
CA VAL A 234 28.55 47.23 -97.47
C VAL A 234 28.74 45.78 -97.06
N SER A 235 29.84 45.48 -96.38
CA SER A 235 30.00 44.22 -95.66
C SER A 235 29.84 44.50 -94.18
N ALA A 236 28.64 44.29 -93.65
CA ALA A 236 28.53 44.07 -92.22
C ALA A 236 29.21 42.72 -91.94
N ASP A 237 30.40 42.79 -91.34
CA ASP A 237 31.16 41.60 -90.96
C ASP A 237 30.56 40.99 -89.68
N PHE A 238 29.60 40.10 -89.91
CA PHE A 238 28.94 39.31 -88.86
C PHE A 238 29.70 38.01 -88.53
N SER A 239 30.89 37.76 -89.12
CA SER A 239 31.69 36.57 -88.83
C SER A 239 32.23 36.52 -87.39
N THR A 240 32.11 37.63 -86.65
CA THR A 240 32.46 37.75 -85.24
C THR A 240 31.28 37.53 -84.29
N LEU A 241 30.06 37.27 -84.79
CA LEU A 241 28.93 36.90 -83.92
C LEU A 241 29.17 35.49 -83.37
N PRO A 242 28.98 35.27 -82.06
CA PRO A 242 29.15 33.96 -81.47
C PRO A 242 28.14 32.97 -82.07
N ASP A 243 28.62 31.79 -82.46
CA ASP A 243 27.77 30.68 -82.90
C ASP A 243 27.04 30.10 -81.69
N LEU A 244 25.74 30.34 -81.61
CA LEU A 244 24.88 29.88 -80.52
C LEU A 244 24.26 28.51 -80.77
N THR A 245 24.62 27.80 -81.86
CA THR A 245 24.03 26.50 -82.19
C THR A 245 24.40 25.41 -81.17
N SER A 246 25.62 25.42 -80.64
CA SER A 246 26.06 24.52 -79.56
C SER A 246 25.30 24.80 -78.27
N VAL A 247 25.18 26.08 -77.88
CA VAL A 247 24.44 26.53 -76.69
C VAL A 247 22.96 26.14 -76.80
N GLN A 248 22.35 26.34 -77.97
CA GLN A 248 20.97 25.94 -78.25
C GLN A 248 20.78 24.42 -78.15
N SER A 249 21.72 23.63 -78.68
CA SER A 249 21.70 22.17 -78.54
C SER A 249 21.85 21.71 -77.09
N SER A 250 22.64 22.40 -76.27
CA SER A 250 22.75 22.12 -74.83
C SER A 250 21.47 22.50 -74.07
N ILE A 251 20.79 23.60 -74.45
CA ILE A 251 19.47 23.97 -73.88
C ILE A 251 18.42 22.93 -74.24
N ASP A 252 18.34 22.54 -75.51
CA ASP A 252 17.41 21.52 -75.98
C ASP A 252 17.66 20.18 -75.27
N GLY A 253 18.92 19.85 -75.01
CA GLY A 253 19.32 18.70 -74.19
C GLY A 253 18.77 18.75 -72.76
N VAL A 254 18.86 19.89 -72.07
CA VAL A 254 18.35 20.06 -70.69
C VAL A 254 16.82 20.10 -70.66
N VAL A 255 16.17 20.81 -71.58
CA VAL A 255 14.70 20.91 -71.66
C VAL A 255 14.08 19.54 -71.98
N ALA A 256 14.73 18.74 -72.83
CA ALA A 256 14.29 17.39 -73.16
C ALA A 256 14.27 16.43 -71.95
N GLN A 257 15.06 16.69 -70.89
CA GLN A 257 15.06 15.88 -69.67
C GLN A 257 13.78 16.06 -68.84
N ASN A 258 12.94 17.08 -69.11
CA ASN A 258 11.72 17.37 -68.33
C ASN A 258 11.98 17.39 -66.81
N LEU A 259 12.82 18.32 -66.36
CA LEU A 259 13.23 18.49 -64.96
C LEU A 259 12.02 18.54 -64.00
N THR A 260 10.94 19.20 -64.43
CA THR A 260 9.66 19.26 -63.70
C THR A 260 9.02 17.89 -63.54
N GLY A 261 9.01 17.06 -64.59
CA GLY A 261 8.47 15.70 -64.53
C GLY A 261 9.30 14.76 -63.64
N ILE A 262 10.63 14.92 -63.62
CA ILE A 262 11.52 14.16 -62.73
C ILE A 262 11.28 14.55 -61.27
N ALA A 263 11.19 15.85 -60.96
CA ALA A 263 10.87 16.32 -59.62
C ALA A 263 9.46 15.87 -59.15
N GLN A 264 8.46 15.86 -60.05
CA GLN A 264 7.12 15.34 -59.77
C GLN A 264 7.12 13.82 -59.54
N THR A 265 7.92 13.07 -60.28
CA THR A 265 8.06 11.62 -60.11
C THR A 265 8.70 11.31 -58.75
N ALA A 266 9.76 12.03 -58.38
CA ALA A 266 10.42 11.90 -57.09
C ALA A 266 9.47 12.24 -55.91
N GLN A 267 8.67 13.31 -56.04
CA GLN A 267 7.63 13.63 -55.06
C GLN A 267 6.60 12.50 -54.93
N SER A 268 6.10 11.96 -56.04
CA SER A 268 5.12 10.86 -56.00
C SER A 268 5.69 9.57 -55.39
N GLN A 269 6.99 9.31 -55.55
CA GLN A 269 7.67 8.19 -54.91
C GLN A 269 7.78 8.41 -53.39
N LEU A 270 8.09 9.63 -52.93
CA LEU A 270 8.07 9.96 -51.50
C LEU A 270 6.66 9.86 -50.90
N ASP A 271 5.63 10.35 -51.58
CA ASP A 271 4.24 10.27 -51.11
C ASP A 271 3.79 8.79 -50.96
N ASN A 272 4.22 7.93 -51.89
CA ASN A 272 3.99 6.48 -51.81
C ASN A 272 4.78 5.82 -50.66
N MET A 273 6.01 6.27 -50.39
CA MET A 273 6.79 5.83 -49.23
C MET A 273 6.13 6.26 -47.92
N GLU A 274 5.62 7.50 -47.81
CA GLU A 274 4.86 7.98 -46.64
C GLU A 274 3.65 7.08 -46.40
N THR A 275 2.86 6.82 -47.43
CA THR A 275 1.67 5.96 -47.34
C THR A 275 2.03 4.52 -46.93
N THR A 276 3.16 4.00 -47.42
CA THR A 276 3.63 2.63 -47.11
C THR A 276 4.17 2.54 -45.67
N ILE A 277 4.88 3.56 -45.21
CA ILE A 277 5.35 3.69 -43.83
C ILE A 277 4.16 3.83 -42.88
N ASP A 278 3.19 4.69 -43.19
CA ASP A 278 1.98 4.89 -42.39
C ASP A 278 1.16 3.60 -42.28
N SER A 279 0.96 2.89 -43.39
CA SER A 279 0.24 1.61 -43.40
C SER A 279 1.01 0.52 -42.64
N SER A 280 2.32 0.39 -42.84
CA SER A 280 3.17 -0.58 -42.13
C SER A 280 3.20 -0.29 -40.62
N THR A 281 3.32 0.99 -40.24
CA THR A 281 3.29 1.44 -38.85
C THR A 281 1.93 1.20 -38.20
N SER A 282 0.84 1.43 -38.94
CA SER A 282 -0.54 1.15 -38.48
C SER A 282 -0.78 -0.35 -38.28
N SER A 283 -0.24 -1.20 -39.15
CA SER A 283 -0.29 -2.65 -39.00
C SER A 283 0.52 -3.12 -37.79
N ALA A 284 1.76 -2.64 -37.63
CA ALA A 284 2.59 -2.94 -36.47
C ALA A 284 1.93 -2.48 -35.17
N ARG A 285 1.36 -1.28 -35.15
CA ARG A 285 0.56 -0.76 -34.02
C ARG A 285 -0.58 -1.71 -33.65
N SER A 286 -1.36 -2.14 -34.63
CA SER A 286 -2.52 -3.01 -34.40
C SER A 286 -2.09 -4.38 -33.84
N SER A 287 -0.98 -4.91 -34.34
CA SER A 287 -0.38 -6.16 -33.86
C SER A 287 0.12 -6.02 -32.43
N ILE A 288 0.94 -5.00 -32.14
CA ILE A 288 1.44 -4.71 -30.79
C ILE A 288 0.29 -4.51 -29.81
N GLN A 289 -0.74 -3.75 -30.19
CA GLN A 289 -1.93 -3.54 -29.35
C GLN A 289 -2.65 -4.86 -29.07
N SER A 290 -2.79 -5.74 -30.06
CA SER A 290 -3.37 -7.07 -29.88
C SER A 290 -2.53 -7.94 -28.92
N SER A 291 -1.20 -7.87 -29.00
CA SER A 291 -0.31 -8.57 -28.07
C SER A 291 -0.39 -8.01 -26.64
N LEU A 292 -0.46 -6.68 -26.50
CA LEU A 292 -0.64 -6.01 -25.21
C LEU A 292 -1.99 -6.37 -24.57
N ASP A 293 -3.06 -6.43 -25.36
CA ASP A 293 -4.39 -6.84 -24.91
C ASP A 293 -4.42 -8.33 -24.52
N SER A 294 -3.70 -9.19 -25.25
CA SER A 294 -3.57 -10.61 -24.91
C SER A 294 -2.81 -10.82 -23.59
N PHE A 295 -1.73 -10.07 -23.37
CA PHE A 295 -1.02 -10.09 -22.10
C PHE A 295 -1.89 -9.52 -20.96
N LYS A 296 -2.64 -8.43 -21.20
CA LYS A 296 -3.65 -7.91 -20.26
C LYS A 296 -4.68 -8.97 -19.87
N SER A 297 -5.18 -9.74 -20.84
CA SER A 297 -6.12 -10.84 -20.57
C SER A 297 -5.52 -11.88 -19.65
N THR A 298 -4.23 -12.20 -19.81
CA THR A 298 -3.50 -13.16 -18.97
C THR A 298 -3.33 -12.63 -17.54
N LEU A 299 -3.05 -11.34 -17.38
CA LEU A 299 -3.01 -10.69 -16.07
C LEU A 299 -4.40 -10.67 -15.40
N ASN A 300 -5.48 -10.48 -16.15
CA ASN A 300 -6.83 -10.63 -15.61
C ASN A 300 -7.11 -12.07 -15.16
N THR A 301 -6.67 -13.09 -15.91
CA THR A 301 -6.77 -14.49 -15.48
C THR A 301 -5.99 -14.74 -14.18
N MET A 302 -4.79 -14.16 -14.03
CA MET A 302 -4.04 -14.22 -12.77
C MET A 302 -4.83 -13.63 -11.59
N VAL A 303 -5.49 -12.48 -11.82
CA VAL A 303 -6.36 -11.85 -10.81
C VAL A 303 -7.57 -12.73 -10.50
N ASP A 304 -8.24 -13.29 -11.50
CA ASP A 304 -9.40 -14.16 -11.31
C ASP A 304 -9.03 -15.44 -10.53
N ASP A 305 -7.88 -16.04 -10.84
CA ASP A 305 -7.36 -17.21 -10.12
C ASP A 305 -7.02 -16.83 -8.66
N PHE A 306 -6.37 -15.68 -8.43
CA PHE A 306 -6.12 -15.17 -7.08
C PHE A 306 -7.42 -14.93 -6.30
N VAL A 307 -8.38 -14.23 -6.90
CA VAL A 307 -9.68 -13.95 -6.31
C VAL A 307 -10.42 -15.23 -5.98
N THR A 308 -10.37 -16.24 -6.85
CA THR A 308 -11.03 -17.53 -6.63
C THR A 308 -10.41 -18.29 -5.46
N GLN A 309 -9.09 -18.24 -5.30
CA GLN A 309 -8.41 -18.90 -4.19
C GLN A 309 -8.62 -18.18 -2.86
N VAL A 310 -8.65 -16.85 -2.87
CA VAL A 310 -8.86 -16.05 -1.66
C VAL A 310 -10.33 -16.05 -1.24
N ASN A 311 -11.27 -15.98 -2.19
CA ASN A 311 -12.71 -16.07 -1.92
C ASN A 311 -13.07 -17.48 -1.45
N GLY A 312 -13.25 -17.62 -0.13
CA GLY A 312 -13.61 -18.89 0.50
C GLY A 312 -12.45 -19.59 1.23
N ALA A 313 -11.22 -19.07 1.15
CA ALA A 313 -10.12 -19.54 1.99
C ALA A 313 -10.41 -19.30 3.49
N ILE A 314 -11.08 -18.19 3.82
CA ILE A 314 -11.50 -17.86 5.18
C ILE A 314 -12.97 -17.39 5.16
N ASP A 315 -13.88 -18.26 5.60
CA ASP A 315 -15.29 -17.90 5.81
C ASP A 315 -15.46 -17.20 7.16
N THR A 316 -15.09 -15.92 7.20
CA THR A 316 -15.21 -15.05 8.37
C THR A 316 -16.64 -14.97 8.87
N TYR A 317 -17.64 -15.03 7.98
CA TYR A 317 -19.06 -14.97 8.33
C TYR A 317 -19.51 -16.24 9.08
N SER A 318 -19.18 -17.42 8.58
CA SER A 318 -19.49 -18.68 9.25
C SER A 318 -18.77 -18.76 10.60
N LEU A 319 -17.48 -18.41 10.63
CA LEU A 319 -16.69 -18.41 11.86
C LEU A 319 -17.26 -17.43 12.91
N LYS A 320 -17.60 -16.20 12.50
CA LYS A 320 -18.26 -15.21 13.36
C LYS A 320 -19.59 -15.72 13.89
N THR A 321 -20.35 -16.42 13.05
CA THR A 321 -21.65 -17.00 13.45
C THR A 321 -21.49 -18.14 14.45
N GLU A 322 -20.51 -19.03 14.26
CA GLU A 322 -20.25 -20.14 15.18
C GLU A 322 -19.70 -19.67 16.52
N ILE A 323 -18.71 -18.77 16.48
CA ILE A 323 -18.13 -18.15 17.68
C ILE A 323 -19.19 -17.33 18.41
N GLY A 324 -20.00 -16.54 17.68
CA GLY A 324 -21.10 -15.78 18.26
C GLY A 324 -22.13 -16.66 18.95
N LYS A 325 -22.45 -17.86 18.41
CA LYS A 325 -23.33 -18.83 19.10
C LYS A 325 -22.70 -19.36 20.40
N PHE A 326 -21.40 -19.62 20.39
CA PHE A 326 -20.68 -20.07 21.58
C PHE A 326 -20.73 -19.00 22.68
N PHE A 327 -20.37 -17.75 22.35
CA PHE A 327 -20.39 -16.65 23.32
C PHE A 327 -21.80 -16.29 23.75
N GLN A 328 -22.78 -16.29 22.85
CA GLN A 328 -24.18 -16.08 23.21
C GLN A 328 -24.63 -17.13 24.24
N SER A 329 -24.30 -18.41 24.02
CA SER A 329 -24.60 -19.45 24.99
C SER A 329 -23.85 -19.22 26.31
N ALA A 330 -22.58 -18.83 26.27
CA ALA A 330 -21.80 -18.51 27.47
C ALA A 330 -22.43 -17.35 28.27
N ILE A 331 -22.88 -16.29 27.59
CA ILE A 331 -23.54 -15.12 28.18
C ILE A 331 -24.90 -15.50 28.79
N ASP A 332 -25.69 -16.35 28.09
CA ASP A 332 -26.98 -16.82 28.59
C ASP A 332 -26.80 -17.65 29.89
N TYR A 333 -25.75 -18.47 29.96
CA TYR A 333 -25.43 -19.25 31.16
C TYR A 333 -24.68 -18.45 32.24
N ASP A 334 -23.97 -17.38 31.87
CA ASP A 334 -23.22 -16.52 32.78
C ASP A 334 -24.13 -15.91 33.86
N VAL A 335 -25.39 -15.63 33.53
CA VAL A 335 -26.38 -15.13 34.49
C VAL A 335 -26.53 -16.08 35.69
N TYR A 336 -26.59 -17.39 35.46
CA TYR A 336 -26.70 -18.38 36.54
C TYR A 336 -25.42 -18.48 37.35
N ARG A 337 -24.26 -18.44 36.69
CA ARG A 337 -22.94 -18.40 37.35
C ARG A 337 -22.83 -17.16 38.24
N GLN A 338 -23.24 -15.99 37.73
CA GLN A 338 -23.17 -14.72 38.43
C GLN A 338 -24.07 -14.74 39.68
N TYR A 339 -25.31 -15.22 39.58
CA TYR A 339 -26.20 -15.37 40.74
C TYR A 339 -25.68 -16.38 41.76
N PHE A 340 -25.11 -17.50 41.31
CA PHE A 340 -24.44 -18.46 42.19
C PHE A 340 -23.28 -17.79 42.94
N GLY A 341 -22.47 -16.99 42.23
CA GLY A 341 -21.40 -16.18 42.81
C GLY A 341 -21.92 -15.22 43.88
N TYR A 342 -22.97 -14.44 43.60
CA TYR A 342 -23.56 -13.53 44.60
C TYR A 342 -24.11 -14.25 45.83
N GLY A 343 -24.75 -15.42 45.64
CA GLY A 343 -25.23 -16.24 46.75
C GLY A 343 -24.08 -16.76 47.63
N LEU A 344 -23.02 -17.26 46.98
CA LEU A 344 -21.81 -17.71 47.66
C LEU A 344 -21.13 -16.56 48.42
N MET A 345 -21.06 -15.37 47.83
CA MET A 345 -20.48 -14.16 48.47
C MET A 345 -21.30 -13.69 49.65
N GLY A 346 -22.63 -13.70 49.55
CA GLY A 346 -23.51 -13.32 50.64
C GLY A 346 -23.29 -14.20 51.86
N LEU A 347 -23.22 -15.52 51.65
CA LEU A 347 -22.95 -16.48 52.71
C LEU A 347 -21.54 -16.32 53.31
N PHE A 348 -20.55 -16.09 52.46
CA PHE A 348 -19.15 -15.94 52.87
C PHE A 348 -18.89 -14.62 53.62
N SER A 349 -19.53 -13.53 53.19
CA SER A 349 -19.47 -12.21 53.85
C SER A 349 -20.22 -12.18 55.17
N PHE A 350 -21.20 -13.07 55.36
CA PHE A 350 -21.96 -13.14 56.61
C PHE A 350 -21.09 -13.62 57.79
N ILE A 351 -20.08 -14.46 57.53
CA ILE A 351 -19.15 -14.96 58.56
C ILE A 351 -18.41 -13.81 59.28
N PRO A 352 -17.64 -12.94 58.58
CA PRO A 352 -16.95 -11.84 59.25
C PRO A 352 -17.93 -10.83 59.87
N LEU A 353 -19.13 -10.66 59.32
CA LEU A 353 -20.17 -9.82 59.95
C LEU A 353 -20.63 -10.38 61.30
N LEU A 354 -20.89 -11.70 61.38
CA LEU A 354 -21.23 -12.36 62.64
C LEU A 354 -20.07 -12.31 63.64
N MET A 355 -18.82 -12.46 63.19
CA MET A 355 -17.64 -12.36 64.05
C MET A 355 -17.46 -10.94 64.60
N ILE A 356 -17.50 -9.92 63.75
CA ILE A 356 -17.39 -8.52 64.17
C ILE A 356 -18.58 -8.13 65.06
N GLY A 357 -19.81 -8.51 64.69
CA GLY A 357 -20.99 -8.29 65.52
C GLY A 357 -20.89 -8.97 66.88
N GLY A 358 -20.37 -10.21 66.92
CA GLY A 358 -20.07 -10.93 68.14
C GLY A 358 -19.06 -10.20 69.03
N ILE A 359 -17.98 -9.65 68.44
CA ILE A 359 -16.97 -8.87 69.16
C ILE A 359 -17.60 -7.59 69.71
N MET A 360 -18.38 -6.86 68.89
CA MET A 360 -19.03 -5.61 69.32
C MET A 360 -20.03 -5.85 70.46
N CYS A 361 -20.88 -6.88 70.37
CA CYS A 361 -21.81 -7.25 71.44
C CYS A 361 -21.08 -7.73 72.70
N GLY A 362 -20.00 -8.52 72.55
CA GLY A 362 -19.21 -9.01 73.68
C GLY A 362 -18.42 -7.90 74.40
N CYS A 363 -17.80 -6.98 73.66
CA CYS A 363 -17.00 -5.89 74.21
C CYS A 363 -17.86 -4.74 74.77
N CYS A 364 -18.95 -4.35 74.09
CA CYS A 364 -19.76 -3.20 74.50
C CYS A 364 -20.77 -3.52 75.63
N CYS A 365 -21.14 -4.79 75.80
CA CYS A 365 -22.12 -5.23 76.80
C CYS A 365 -21.54 -6.19 77.86
N GLY A 366 -20.21 -6.37 77.90
CA GLY A 366 -19.54 -7.27 78.83
C GLY A 366 -19.16 -6.55 80.12
N ASP A 367 -19.63 -7.07 81.26
CA ASP A 367 -19.17 -6.64 82.58
C ASP A 367 -17.93 -7.47 82.97
N ALA A 368 -16.80 -6.80 83.24
CA ALA A 368 -15.52 -7.44 83.55
C ALA A 368 -15.53 -8.21 84.89
N GLU A 369 -16.41 -7.83 85.82
CA GLU A 369 -16.49 -8.40 87.17
C GLU A 369 -17.64 -9.41 87.36
N ALA A 370 -18.45 -9.65 86.32
CA ALA A 370 -19.58 -10.57 86.39
C ALA A 370 -19.12 -12.04 86.26
N LYS A 371 -19.54 -12.88 87.20
CA LYS A 371 -19.30 -14.33 87.15
C LYS A 371 -19.89 -14.95 85.87
N PRO A 372 -19.33 -16.06 85.35
CA PRO A 372 -19.83 -16.74 84.15
C PRO A 372 -21.34 -17.01 84.16
N SER A 373 -21.93 -17.31 85.32
CA SER A 373 -23.36 -17.57 85.54
C SER A 373 -24.26 -16.33 85.67
N GLU A 374 -23.70 -15.11 85.65
CA GLU A 374 -24.44 -13.84 85.85
C GLU A 374 -24.35 -12.86 84.66
N ARG A 375 -23.70 -13.26 83.57
CA ARG A 375 -23.41 -12.35 82.44
C ARG A 375 -24.66 -11.77 81.75
N PRO A 376 -24.61 -10.50 81.28
CA PRO A 376 -25.71 -9.85 80.57
C PRO A 376 -26.11 -10.57 79.28
N CYS A 377 -27.41 -10.53 78.96
CA CYS A 377 -27.99 -11.16 77.78
C CYS A 377 -27.32 -10.70 76.46
N CYS A 378 -26.93 -9.41 76.37
CA CYS A 378 -26.24 -8.86 75.20
C CYS A 378 -24.82 -9.43 75.01
N SER A 379 -24.04 -9.63 76.08
CA SER A 379 -22.73 -10.30 75.99
C SER A 379 -22.89 -11.76 75.57
N SER A 380 -23.84 -12.48 76.17
CA SER A 380 -24.10 -13.88 75.81
C SER A 380 -24.55 -14.03 74.36
N CYS A 381 -25.29 -13.04 73.82
CA CYS A 381 -25.62 -12.98 72.40
C CYS A 381 -24.36 -12.90 71.52
N GLY A 382 -23.36 -12.10 71.91
CA GLY A 382 -22.09 -11.98 71.19
C GLY A 382 -21.35 -13.32 71.06
N GLY A 383 -21.28 -14.10 72.14
CA GLY A 383 -20.70 -15.44 72.11
C GLY A 383 -21.51 -16.46 71.28
N CYS A 384 -22.84 -16.36 71.28
CA CYS A 384 -23.71 -17.18 70.41
C CYS A 384 -23.52 -16.84 68.92
N LEU A 385 -23.36 -15.56 68.56
CA LEU A 385 -23.08 -15.12 67.19
C LEU A 385 -21.76 -15.69 66.67
N MET A 386 -20.70 -15.71 67.50
CA MET A 386 -19.41 -16.33 67.14
C MET A 386 -19.54 -17.85 66.94
N MET A 387 -20.26 -18.54 67.83
CA MET A 387 -20.50 -19.99 67.67
C MET A 387 -21.34 -20.31 66.43
N LEU A 388 -22.31 -19.45 66.07
CA LEU A 388 -23.06 -19.56 64.83
C LEU A 388 -22.15 -19.40 63.61
N ALA A 389 -21.25 -18.41 63.62
CA ALA A 389 -20.28 -18.22 62.55
C ALA A 389 -19.33 -19.43 62.41
N VAL A 390 -18.88 -20.01 63.53
CA VAL A 390 -18.09 -21.25 63.55
C VAL A 390 -18.86 -22.42 62.94
N ALA A 391 -20.13 -22.59 63.30
CA ALA A 391 -20.98 -23.63 62.72
C ALA A 391 -21.13 -23.45 61.19
N ILE A 392 -21.35 -22.22 60.72
CA ILE A 392 -21.44 -21.93 59.28
C ILE A 392 -20.11 -22.26 58.57
N MET A 393 -18.96 -21.89 59.14
CA MET A 393 -17.65 -22.22 58.57
C MET A 393 -17.43 -23.73 58.39
N PHE A 394 -17.84 -24.55 59.37
CA PHE A 394 -17.78 -26.01 59.22
C PHE A 394 -18.75 -26.55 58.16
N LEU A 395 -19.95 -25.99 58.05
CA LEU A 395 -20.95 -26.40 57.06
C LEU A 395 -20.50 -26.11 55.63
N ILE A 396 -19.92 -24.93 55.39
CA ILE A 396 -19.56 -24.49 54.03
C ILE A 396 -18.10 -24.78 53.67
N GLY A 397 -17.23 -25.02 54.66
CA GLY A 397 -15.78 -25.15 54.45
C GLY A 397 -15.41 -26.29 53.51
N ALA A 398 -16.06 -27.45 53.64
CA ALA A 398 -15.83 -28.58 52.73
C ALA A 398 -16.25 -28.27 51.29
N LEU A 399 -17.38 -27.58 51.10
CA LEU A 399 -17.88 -27.19 49.78
C LEU A 399 -16.97 -26.13 49.13
N LEU A 400 -16.52 -25.14 49.89
CA LEU A 400 -15.58 -24.12 49.42
C LEU A 400 -14.21 -24.72 49.08
N MET A 401 -13.73 -25.69 49.86
CA MET A 401 -12.49 -26.40 49.56
C MET A 401 -12.60 -27.21 48.27
N LEU A 402 -13.72 -27.92 48.06
CA LEU A 402 -13.98 -28.63 46.81
C LEU A 402 -14.02 -27.67 45.62
N LEU A 403 -14.79 -26.57 45.74
CA LEU A 403 -14.90 -25.54 44.70
C LEU A 403 -13.53 -24.94 44.35
N THR A 404 -12.73 -24.58 45.36
CA THR A 404 -11.38 -24.05 45.17
C THR A 404 -10.48 -25.06 44.47
N THR A 405 -10.55 -26.33 44.85
CA THR A 405 -9.72 -27.39 44.26
C THR A 405 -10.07 -27.60 42.78
N VAL A 406 -11.36 -27.68 42.44
CA VAL A 406 -11.80 -27.86 41.05
C VAL A 406 -11.40 -26.66 40.18
N THR A 407 -11.63 -25.44 40.68
CA THR A 407 -11.29 -24.23 39.94
C THR A 407 -9.78 -24.01 39.82
N PHE A 408 -8.98 -24.35 40.85
CA PHE A 408 -7.52 -24.38 40.78
C PHE A 408 -7.01 -25.38 39.74
N MET A 409 -7.56 -26.60 39.72
CA MET A 409 -7.17 -27.61 38.74
C MET A 409 -7.44 -27.16 37.31
N ILE A 410 -8.54 -26.43 37.07
CA ILE A 410 -8.83 -25.88 35.74
C ILE A 410 -7.92 -24.68 35.45
N GLY A 411 -7.94 -23.66 36.30
CA GLY A 411 -7.21 -22.39 36.08
C GLY A 411 -5.69 -22.58 36.03
N GLY A 412 -5.11 -23.34 36.96
CA GLY A 412 -3.67 -23.57 37.01
C GLY A 412 -3.12 -24.34 35.80
N ASN A 413 -3.90 -25.27 35.22
CA ASN A 413 -3.51 -25.96 33.99
C ASN A 413 -3.70 -25.08 32.76
N LEU A 414 -4.80 -24.32 32.69
CA LEU A 414 -5.03 -23.37 31.61
C LEU A 414 -3.95 -22.27 31.56
N GLU A 415 -3.38 -21.87 32.70
CA GLU A 415 -2.29 -20.88 32.77
C GLU A 415 -1.05 -21.37 32.02
N LYS A 416 -0.71 -22.65 32.17
CA LYS A 416 0.40 -23.28 31.43
C LYS A 416 0.13 -23.40 29.95
N ILE A 417 -1.12 -23.63 29.58
CA ILE A 417 -1.54 -23.63 28.18
C ILE A 417 -1.40 -22.20 27.61
N CYS A 418 -1.89 -21.19 28.32
CA CYS A 418 -1.80 -19.78 27.93
C CYS A 418 -0.37 -19.30 27.70
N GLN A 419 0.57 -19.66 28.57
CA GLN A 419 2.00 -19.38 28.35
C GLN A 419 2.50 -19.95 27.02
N SER A 420 2.03 -21.14 26.64
CA SER A 420 2.41 -21.78 25.37
C SER A 420 1.79 -21.11 24.13
N PHE A 421 0.62 -20.48 24.28
CA PHE A 421 0.03 -19.64 23.23
C PHE A 421 0.80 -18.32 23.09
N ILE A 422 1.02 -17.59 24.18
CA ILE A 422 1.72 -16.30 24.17
C ILE A 422 3.13 -16.42 23.55
N ASP A 423 3.88 -17.47 23.92
CA ASP A 423 5.22 -17.71 23.38
C ASP A 423 5.22 -18.43 22.01
N LEU A 424 4.04 -18.74 21.45
CA LEU A 424 3.85 -19.49 20.19
C LEU A 424 4.48 -20.89 20.17
N THR A 425 5.00 -21.39 21.29
CA THR A 425 5.64 -22.71 21.41
C THR A 425 4.66 -23.84 21.13
N VAL A 426 3.37 -23.64 21.41
CA VAL A 426 2.32 -24.59 21.01
C VAL A 426 2.30 -24.84 19.50
N PHE A 427 2.60 -23.82 18.69
CA PHE A 427 2.63 -23.98 17.24
C PHE A 427 3.92 -24.65 16.78
N SER A 428 5.07 -24.15 17.23
CA SER A 428 6.40 -24.69 16.87
C SER A 428 6.57 -26.15 17.28
N ASP A 429 6.24 -26.47 18.53
CA ASP A 429 6.68 -27.73 19.15
C ASP A 429 5.61 -28.82 19.11
N PHE A 430 4.34 -28.46 18.86
CA PHE A 430 3.22 -29.39 18.86
C PHE A 430 2.46 -29.43 17.54
N ILE A 431 1.89 -28.30 17.10
CA ILE A 431 1.06 -28.26 15.88
C ILE A 431 1.88 -28.56 14.63
N ASP A 432 2.99 -27.84 14.43
CA ASP A 432 3.82 -27.96 13.23
C ASP A 432 4.60 -29.28 13.17
N GLN A 433 4.74 -29.98 14.30
CA GLN A 433 5.29 -31.34 14.37
C GLN A 433 4.27 -32.43 14.02
N GLY A 434 3.03 -32.07 13.69
CA GLY A 434 1.98 -33.01 13.28
C GLY A 434 1.34 -33.75 14.46
N ALA A 435 1.38 -33.20 15.67
CA ALA A 435 0.73 -33.81 16.83
C ALA A 435 -0.81 -33.86 16.70
N ILE A 436 -1.40 -33.05 15.81
CA ILE A 436 -2.81 -33.12 15.42
C ILE A 436 -2.88 -33.68 13.97
N PRO A 437 -3.16 -34.98 13.80
CA PRO A 437 -3.09 -35.66 12.48
C PRO A 437 -4.05 -35.11 11.42
N SER A 438 -5.08 -34.37 11.83
CA SER A 438 -6.10 -33.79 10.95
C SER A 438 -5.89 -32.29 10.69
N PHE A 439 -4.87 -31.67 11.27
CA PHE A 439 -4.60 -30.24 11.10
C PHE A 439 -3.41 -30.05 10.16
N HIS A 440 -3.72 -29.64 8.92
CA HIS A 440 -2.71 -29.27 7.93
C HIS A 440 -3.09 -27.92 7.32
N LEU A 441 -2.33 -26.88 7.65
CA LEU A 441 -2.63 -25.52 7.20
C LEU A 441 -2.62 -25.41 5.66
N GLY A 442 -1.75 -26.16 4.99
CA GLY A 442 -1.77 -26.31 3.52
C GLY A 442 -3.10 -26.84 3.00
N THR A 443 -3.68 -27.89 3.60
CA THR A 443 -5.01 -28.36 3.16
C THR A 443 -6.11 -27.35 3.42
N MET A 444 -6.01 -26.58 4.50
CA MET A 444 -7.06 -25.66 4.93
C MET A 444 -7.08 -24.38 4.10
N ILE A 445 -5.92 -23.80 3.84
CA ILE A 445 -5.79 -22.52 3.12
C ILE A 445 -5.62 -22.77 1.61
N LEU A 446 -4.85 -23.80 1.23
CA LEU A 446 -4.41 -24.03 -0.14
C LEU A 446 -5.12 -25.20 -0.83
N GLY A 447 -5.89 -26.01 -0.11
CA GLY A 447 -6.52 -27.22 -0.66
C GLY A 447 -5.51 -28.32 -1.04
N ASP A 448 -4.22 -28.18 -0.70
CA ASP A 448 -3.16 -29.12 -1.06
C ASP A 448 -2.43 -29.65 0.19
N PRO A 449 -2.50 -30.97 0.49
CA PRO A 449 -1.81 -31.59 1.63
C PRO A 449 -0.29 -31.69 1.47
N THR A 450 0.25 -31.53 0.26
CA THR A 450 1.68 -31.68 -0.01
C THR A 450 2.49 -30.44 0.40
N VAL A 451 1.84 -29.29 0.58
CA VAL A 451 2.47 -28.05 1.00
C VAL A 451 2.48 -27.96 2.52
N ASN A 452 3.65 -28.16 3.12
CA ASN A 452 3.82 -28.01 4.57
C ASN A 452 3.99 -26.52 4.93
N ILE A 453 2.95 -25.90 5.49
CA ILE A 453 2.98 -24.53 6.01
C ILE A 453 2.96 -24.59 7.53
N SER A 454 3.98 -23.97 8.14
CA SER A 454 4.09 -23.81 9.59
C SER A 454 3.18 -22.70 10.09
N VAL A 455 2.30 -23.01 11.06
CA VAL A 455 1.46 -22.01 11.73
C VAL A 455 2.33 -21.05 12.53
N TYR A 456 3.40 -21.54 13.14
CA TYR A 456 4.36 -20.70 13.86
C TYR A 456 4.93 -19.61 12.94
N SER A 457 5.39 -20.00 11.75
CA SER A 457 5.96 -19.08 10.76
C SER A 457 4.93 -18.09 10.23
N LEU A 458 3.66 -18.52 10.07
CA LEU A 458 2.54 -17.65 9.72
C LEU A 458 2.32 -16.56 10.76
N ILE A 459 2.06 -16.94 12.00
CA ILE A 459 1.73 -16.01 13.08
C ILE A 459 2.91 -15.09 13.39
N LEU A 460 4.14 -15.62 13.41
CA LEU A 460 5.35 -14.81 13.60
C LEU A 460 5.61 -13.86 12.42
N GLY A 461 5.38 -14.30 11.19
CA GLY A 461 5.48 -13.46 10.00
C GLY A 461 4.51 -12.29 10.04
N CYS A 462 3.28 -12.52 10.50
CA CYS A 462 2.28 -11.48 10.67
C CYS A 462 2.54 -10.53 11.82
N ARG A 463 3.14 -11.02 12.91
CA ARG A 463 3.67 -10.15 13.97
C ARG A 463 4.73 -9.17 13.45
N MET A 464 5.55 -9.60 12.48
CA MET A 464 6.54 -8.76 11.81
C MET A 464 5.98 -7.95 10.63
N ASN A 465 4.66 -7.99 10.41
CA ASN A 465 3.98 -7.29 9.33
C ASN A 465 4.52 -7.62 7.93
N LYS A 466 4.91 -8.87 7.69
CA LYS A 466 5.39 -9.33 6.37
C LYS A 466 4.23 -9.65 5.42
N ALA A 467 4.50 -9.64 4.12
CA ALA A 467 3.54 -10.05 3.10
C ALA A 467 3.20 -11.57 3.19
N PRO A 468 1.92 -11.95 3.14
CA PRO A 468 1.46 -13.34 3.21
C PRO A 468 2.00 -14.22 2.09
N PHE A 469 2.24 -13.65 0.91
CA PHE A 469 2.58 -14.41 -0.29
C PHE A 469 3.81 -15.29 -0.08
N THR A 470 4.86 -14.70 0.51
CA THR A 470 6.11 -15.39 0.86
C THR A 470 5.94 -16.33 2.05
N ILE A 471 5.15 -15.95 3.06
CA ILE A 471 4.97 -16.75 4.28
C ILE A 471 4.17 -18.03 4.00
N LEU A 472 3.11 -17.92 3.20
CA LEU A 472 2.20 -19.02 2.86
C LEU A 472 2.66 -19.82 1.63
N SER A 473 3.77 -19.45 0.99
CA SER A 473 4.25 -20.07 -0.25
C SER A 473 3.15 -20.12 -1.33
N LEU A 474 2.45 -18.99 -1.53
CA LEU A 474 1.35 -18.89 -2.51
C LEU A 474 1.84 -19.04 -3.96
N ASP A 475 3.14 -18.89 -4.20
CA ASP A 475 3.80 -19.11 -5.49
C ASP A 475 3.58 -20.51 -6.07
N LYS A 476 3.31 -21.50 -5.20
CA LYS A 476 3.05 -22.88 -5.61
C LYS A 476 1.67 -23.08 -6.24
N ILE A 477 0.70 -22.24 -5.91
CA ILE A 477 -0.68 -22.33 -6.42
C ILE A 477 -0.90 -21.30 -7.50
N ILE A 478 -0.42 -20.09 -7.26
CA ILE A 478 -0.53 -18.97 -8.17
C ILE A 478 0.90 -18.67 -8.63
N PRO A 479 1.39 -19.38 -9.66
CA PRO A 479 2.74 -19.19 -10.14
C PRO A 479 2.84 -17.86 -10.90
N ILE A 480 3.00 -16.75 -10.16
CA ILE A 480 3.06 -15.37 -10.67
C ILE A 480 4.04 -15.26 -11.83
N ASP A 481 5.21 -15.90 -11.72
CA ASP A 481 6.24 -15.91 -12.75
C ASP A 481 5.76 -16.46 -14.11
N ASN A 482 4.82 -17.40 -14.11
CA ASN A 482 4.25 -17.94 -15.35
C ASN A 482 3.32 -16.92 -16.02
N TYR A 483 2.52 -16.19 -15.24
CA TYR A 483 1.62 -15.16 -15.76
C TYR A 483 2.37 -13.91 -16.21
N LEU A 484 3.45 -13.55 -15.52
CA LEU A 484 4.30 -12.40 -15.88
C LEU A 484 5.23 -12.68 -17.07
N ASN A 485 5.25 -13.90 -17.61
CA ASN A 485 6.10 -14.24 -18.75
C ASN A 485 5.52 -13.69 -20.07
N TYR A 486 5.90 -12.46 -20.40
CA TYR A 486 5.47 -11.77 -21.62
C TYR A 486 6.10 -12.34 -22.91
N SER A 487 7.18 -13.12 -22.83
CA SER A 487 7.95 -13.57 -24.00
C SER A 487 7.08 -14.35 -25.00
N THR A 488 6.05 -15.04 -24.50
CA THR A 488 5.08 -15.80 -25.30
C THR A 488 4.17 -14.88 -26.13
N TYR A 489 3.89 -13.67 -25.65
CA TYR A 489 2.91 -12.75 -26.24
C TYR A 489 3.55 -11.73 -27.19
N LEU A 490 4.82 -11.37 -26.94
CA LEU A 490 5.56 -10.38 -27.73
C LEU A 490 6.46 -10.99 -28.81
N THR A 491 6.27 -12.27 -29.17
CA THR A 491 7.09 -12.95 -30.19
C THR A 491 7.02 -12.30 -31.58
N SER A 492 5.90 -11.67 -31.92
CA SER A 492 5.69 -11.02 -33.22
C SER A 492 6.33 -9.63 -33.32
N ILE A 493 6.77 -9.03 -32.22
CA ILE A 493 7.35 -7.68 -32.23
C ILE A 493 8.56 -7.61 -33.18
N ASP A 494 9.42 -8.64 -33.17
CA ASP A 494 10.56 -8.68 -34.09
C ASP A 494 10.12 -8.76 -35.56
N SER A 495 9.09 -9.54 -35.88
CA SER A 495 8.58 -9.63 -37.27
C SER A 495 7.87 -8.35 -37.70
N ASP A 496 7.09 -7.73 -36.80
CA ASP A 496 6.32 -6.52 -37.07
C ASP A 496 7.24 -5.33 -37.33
N ILE A 497 8.33 -5.22 -36.57
CA ILE A 497 9.35 -4.18 -36.71
C ILE A 497 10.23 -4.39 -37.94
N ASN A 498 10.63 -5.63 -38.23
CA ASN A 498 11.34 -5.94 -39.48
C ASN A 498 10.46 -5.73 -40.72
N GLY A 499 9.14 -5.87 -40.59
CA GLY A 499 8.17 -5.57 -41.65
C GLY A 499 8.20 -4.10 -42.09
N ILE A 500 8.38 -3.16 -41.16
CA ILE A 500 8.50 -1.72 -41.45
C ILE A 500 9.76 -1.42 -42.26
N SER A 501 10.90 -2.03 -41.90
CA SER A 501 12.14 -1.84 -42.66
C SER A 501 12.09 -2.48 -44.04
N SER A 502 11.36 -3.59 -44.20
CA SER A 502 11.30 -4.35 -45.46
C SER A 502 10.32 -3.76 -46.47
N SER A 503 9.39 -2.90 -46.04
CA SER A 503 8.37 -2.30 -46.91
C SER A 503 8.85 -1.05 -47.65
N VAL A 504 10.01 -0.51 -47.28
CA VAL A 504 10.59 0.69 -47.88
C VAL A 504 11.74 0.31 -48.81
N ASP A 505 11.48 0.30 -50.13
CA ASP A 505 12.52 0.10 -51.15
C ASP A 505 13.08 1.45 -51.65
N ILE A 506 14.30 1.76 -51.24
CA ILE A 506 15.02 3.00 -51.62
C ILE A 506 16.05 2.73 -52.71
N SER A 507 16.25 1.47 -53.12
CA SER A 507 17.34 1.07 -54.03
C SER A 507 17.19 1.63 -55.44
N SER A 508 15.96 2.01 -55.82
CA SER A 508 15.61 2.56 -57.13
C SER A 508 15.39 4.08 -57.13
N PHE A 509 15.49 4.74 -55.97
CA PHE A 509 15.20 6.16 -55.84
C PHE A 509 16.42 7.00 -56.27
N GLN A 510 16.27 7.76 -57.35
CA GLN A 510 17.34 8.64 -57.87
C GLN A 510 16.71 9.87 -58.53
N VAL A 511 16.92 11.03 -57.92
CA VAL A 511 16.43 12.34 -58.37
C VAL A 511 17.33 12.89 -59.46
N LEU A 512 18.65 12.70 -59.33
CA LEU A 512 19.65 13.08 -60.33
C LEU A 512 20.06 11.87 -61.17
N THR A 513 19.38 11.65 -62.29
CA THR A 513 19.79 10.59 -63.23
C THR A 513 21.13 10.92 -63.88
N PRO A 514 21.96 9.92 -64.25
CA PRO A 514 23.25 10.16 -64.92
C PRO A 514 23.10 11.01 -66.19
N ASP A 515 22.01 10.81 -66.93
CA ASP A 515 21.72 11.55 -68.16
C ASP A 515 21.37 13.03 -67.89
N MET A 516 20.63 13.29 -66.78
CA MET A 516 20.30 14.65 -66.35
C MET A 516 21.52 15.37 -65.78
N GLU A 517 22.34 14.69 -64.99
CA GLU A 517 23.62 15.22 -64.51
C GLU A 517 24.56 15.56 -65.67
N SER A 518 24.67 14.69 -66.67
CA SER A 518 25.44 14.98 -67.89
C SER A 518 24.89 16.20 -68.61
N SER A 519 23.58 16.27 -68.86
CA SER A 519 22.95 17.37 -69.60
C SER A 519 23.12 18.73 -68.90
N LEU A 520 22.99 18.77 -67.57
CA LEU A 520 23.19 19.99 -66.77
C LEU A 520 24.67 20.42 -66.75
N ASN A 521 25.60 19.46 -66.67
CA ASN A 521 27.03 19.74 -66.79
C ASN A 521 27.42 20.20 -68.20
N ASP A 522 26.83 19.62 -69.24
CA ASP A 522 27.07 19.99 -70.64
C ASP A 522 26.58 21.41 -70.94
N PHE A 523 25.44 21.82 -70.37
CA PHE A 523 25.00 23.21 -70.44
C PHE A 523 25.90 24.14 -69.63
N SER A 524 26.29 23.76 -68.40
CA SER A 524 27.20 24.56 -67.57
C SER A 524 28.55 24.80 -68.25
N ASN A 525 29.02 23.82 -69.03
CA ASN A 525 30.26 23.89 -69.79
C ASN A 525 30.09 24.38 -71.25
N SER A 526 28.90 24.85 -71.65
CA SER A 526 28.61 25.27 -73.03
C SER A 526 29.31 26.58 -73.45
N GLY A 527 29.95 27.28 -72.51
CA GLY A 527 30.62 28.56 -72.74
C GLY A 527 29.66 29.76 -72.82
N ILE A 528 28.40 29.59 -72.41
CA ILE A 528 27.37 30.64 -72.41
C ILE A 528 27.72 31.83 -71.48
N ASP A 529 28.52 31.59 -70.45
CA ASP A 529 29.04 32.58 -69.51
C ASP A 529 30.16 33.45 -70.11
N GLY A 530 30.78 33.00 -71.20
CA GLY A 530 31.86 33.69 -71.91
C GLY A 530 31.42 34.63 -73.02
N ILE A 531 30.11 34.86 -73.22
CA ILE A 531 29.59 35.72 -74.28
C ILE A 531 29.80 37.20 -73.90
N ASP A 532 30.65 37.91 -74.67
CA ASP A 532 30.90 39.35 -74.49
C ASP A 532 29.80 40.19 -75.16
N PHE A 533 28.70 40.42 -74.44
CA PHE A 533 27.60 41.29 -74.88
C PHE A 533 28.02 42.74 -75.10
N ALA A 534 29.04 43.21 -74.36
CA ALA A 534 29.55 44.58 -74.50
C ALA A 534 30.24 44.78 -75.85
N ALA A 535 31.00 43.80 -76.34
CA ALA A 535 31.59 43.83 -77.68
C ALA A 535 30.53 43.86 -78.80
N ILE A 536 29.43 43.12 -78.63
CA ILE A 536 28.32 43.04 -79.60
C ILE A 536 27.54 44.38 -79.66
N ASN A 537 27.39 45.08 -78.53
CA ASN A 537 26.56 46.29 -78.39
C ASN A 537 27.27 47.61 -78.79
N THR A 538 28.53 47.56 -79.24
CA THR A 538 29.27 48.78 -79.61
C THR A 538 28.71 49.44 -80.89
N SER A 539 28.17 50.65 -80.74
CA SER A 539 27.55 51.47 -81.81
C SER A 539 28.50 51.83 -82.96
N SER A 540 29.81 51.63 -82.79
CA SER A 540 30.85 51.98 -83.76
C SER A 540 30.92 51.07 -85.00
N ARG A 541 30.29 49.89 -84.99
CA ARG A 541 30.33 48.96 -86.13
C ARG A 541 29.23 49.18 -87.17
N TRP A 542 28.12 49.80 -86.77
CA TRP A 542 26.95 50.04 -87.62
C TRP A 542 27.05 51.36 -88.41
N ALA A 543 27.80 52.35 -87.88
CA ALA A 543 27.81 53.73 -88.38
C ALA A 543 28.87 54.03 -89.47
N THR A 544 29.79 53.11 -89.76
CA THR A 544 31.05 53.46 -90.45
C THR A 544 30.95 53.64 -91.97
N HIS A 545 29.79 53.42 -92.60
CA HIS A 545 29.67 53.49 -94.06
C HIS A 545 28.47 54.27 -94.61
N ILE A 546 27.78 55.07 -93.80
CA ILE A 546 26.62 55.86 -94.24
C ILE A 546 26.96 57.35 -94.22
N SER A 547 27.80 57.83 -95.15
CA SER A 547 27.96 59.28 -95.33
C SER A 547 27.77 59.83 -96.73
N ASP A 548 27.61 59.03 -97.79
CA ASP A 548 27.50 59.59 -99.16
C ASP A 548 26.43 58.86 -100.00
N ALA A 549 25.18 59.38 -99.99
CA ALA A 549 24.25 59.43 -101.14
C ALA A 549 22.82 59.77 -100.68
N GLU A 550 22.28 60.87 -101.21
CA GLU A 550 21.00 61.49 -100.80
C GLU A 550 19.73 60.71 -101.12
N THR A 551 19.81 59.57 -101.80
CA THR A 551 18.65 58.75 -102.21
C THR A 551 18.50 57.46 -101.38
N ILE A 552 19.47 57.14 -100.51
CA ILE A 552 19.41 56.01 -99.54
C ILE A 552 18.66 56.44 -98.25
N ARG A 553 18.46 57.75 -98.06
CA ARG A 553 18.00 58.40 -96.83
C ARG A 553 16.55 58.09 -96.42
N ASP A 554 15.64 57.95 -97.38
CA ASP A 554 14.20 57.95 -97.08
C ASP A 554 13.56 56.54 -97.07
N VAL A 555 14.27 55.49 -97.53
CA VAL A 555 13.75 54.10 -97.56
C VAL A 555 14.67 53.10 -96.85
N THR A 556 15.99 53.22 -97.02
CA THR A 556 16.96 52.24 -96.53
C THR A 556 17.47 52.56 -95.12
N ILE A 557 17.68 53.85 -94.78
CA ILE A 557 18.11 54.25 -93.43
C ILE A 557 17.07 53.93 -92.34
N PRO A 558 15.75 54.19 -92.53
CA PRO A 558 14.75 53.82 -91.53
C PRO A 558 14.66 52.31 -91.32
N ALA A 559 14.78 51.52 -92.39
CA ALA A 559 14.77 50.06 -92.33
C ALA A 559 15.99 49.49 -91.58
N VAL A 560 17.20 49.99 -91.88
CA VAL A 560 18.44 49.58 -91.18
C VAL A 560 18.46 50.04 -89.72
N THR A 561 17.97 51.26 -89.43
CA THR A 561 17.88 51.78 -88.05
C THR A 561 16.83 50.99 -87.24
N THR A 562 15.72 50.58 -87.88
CA THR A 562 14.69 49.73 -87.27
C THR A 562 15.25 48.32 -86.99
N ALA A 563 15.93 47.70 -87.96
CA ALA A 563 16.60 46.41 -87.79
C ALA A 563 17.66 46.45 -86.68
N GLN A 564 18.46 47.52 -86.61
CA GLN A 564 19.44 47.73 -85.54
C GLN A 564 18.74 47.84 -84.17
N SER A 565 17.70 48.66 -84.05
CA SER A 565 16.95 48.82 -82.80
C SER A 565 16.29 47.51 -82.36
N ASN A 566 15.76 46.74 -83.31
CA ASN A 566 15.14 45.44 -83.06
C ASN A 566 16.20 44.43 -82.58
N LEU A 567 17.33 44.32 -83.27
CA LEU A 567 18.43 43.42 -82.90
C LEU A 567 19.05 43.79 -81.55
N GLN A 568 19.23 45.08 -81.26
CA GLN A 568 19.75 45.55 -79.98
C GLN A 568 18.77 45.28 -78.82
N THR A 569 17.46 45.34 -79.10
CA THR A 569 16.42 44.91 -78.16
C THR A 569 16.51 43.41 -77.91
N SER A 570 16.61 42.58 -78.96
CA SER A 570 16.75 41.12 -78.84
C SER A 570 18.02 40.70 -78.10
N ILE A 571 19.16 41.36 -78.34
CA ILE A 571 20.42 41.11 -77.64
C ILE A 571 20.34 41.52 -76.16
N SER A 572 19.69 42.65 -75.85
CA SER A 572 19.50 43.09 -74.46
C SER A 572 18.58 42.13 -73.68
N SER A 573 17.54 41.61 -74.34
CA SER A 573 16.69 40.55 -73.77
C SER A 573 17.49 39.26 -73.53
N LEU A 574 18.32 38.84 -74.49
CA LEU A 574 19.18 37.67 -74.37
C LEU A 574 20.23 37.81 -73.25
N GLU A 575 20.88 38.97 -73.12
CA GLU A 575 21.82 39.29 -72.03
C GLU A 575 21.13 39.20 -70.66
N SER A 576 19.92 39.75 -70.55
CA SER A 576 19.11 39.67 -69.34
C SER A 576 18.66 38.24 -69.03
N ALA A 577 18.41 37.40 -70.03
CA ALA A 577 18.02 35.99 -69.86
C ALA A 577 19.20 35.11 -69.42
N ILE A 578 20.42 35.42 -69.87
CA ILE A 578 21.65 34.68 -69.54
C ILE A 578 22.15 35.05 -68.14
N SER A 579 22.00 36.32 -67.74
CA SER A 579 22.39 36.82 -66.43
C SER A 579 21.57 36.21 -65.28
N GLY A 580 22.01 35.07 -64.76
CA GLY A 580 21.44 34.39 -63.59
C GLY A 580 21.13 32.91 -63.79
N ILE A 581 21.08 32.42 -65.05
CA ILE A 581 20.72 31.03 -65.35
C ILE A 581 21.79 30.03 -64.87
N MET A 582 23.07 30.42 -64.95
CA MET A 582 24.21 29.62 -64.46
C MET A 582 24.18 29.43 -62.93
N ALA A 583 23.79 30.46 -62.19
CA ALA A 583 23.63 30.37 -60.74
C ALA A 583 22.45 29.43 -60.37
N LYS A 584 21.35 29.49 -61.13
CA LYS A 584 20.20 28.61 -60.94
C LYS A 584 20.53 27.15 -61.25
N ILE A 585 21.32 26.86 -62.28
CA ILE A 585 21.76 25.49 -62.62
C ILE A 585 22.66 24.90 -61.54
N ASN A 586 23.67 25.65 -61.08
CA ASN A 586 24.56 25.19 -60.02
C ASN A 586 23.79 24.95 -58.71
N ASN A 587 22.80 25.79 -58.39
CA ASN A 587 21.93 25.60 -57.25
C ASN A 587 21.05 24.34 -57.39
N THR A 588 20.41 24.14 -58.54
CA THR A 588 19.61 22.95 -58.84
C THR A 588 20.44 21.67 -58.76
N LEU A 589 21.66 21.66 -59.31
CA LEU A 589 22.57 20.51 -59.26
C LEU A 589 23.03 20.20 -57.83
N SER A 590 23.39 21.23 -57.05
CA SER A 590 23.76 21.06 -55.64
C SER A 590 22.60 20.53 -54.81
N THR A 591 21.39 21.05 -55.02
CA THR A 591 20.19 20.64 -54.29
C THR A 591 19.79 19.21 -54.65
N ALA A 592 19.86 18.82 -55.93
CA ALA A 592 19.58 17.45 -56.37
C ALA A 592 20.57 16.43 -55.79
N ARG A 593 21.87 16.74 -55.77
CA ARG A 593 22.90 15.87 -55.16
C ARG A 593 22.72 15.72 -53.65
N ALA A 594 22.31 16.80 -52.96
CA ALA A 594 22.04 16.75 -51.53
C ALA A 594 20.83 15.84 -51.22
N ALA A 595 19.75 15.97 -51.99
CA ALA A 595 18.55 15.15 -51.85
C ALA A 595 18.85 13.65 -52.10
N ASP A 596 19.60 13.31 -53.15
CA ASP A 596 19.99 11.91 -53.43
C ASP A 596 20.86 11.32 -52.32
N ASN A 597 21.80 12.08 -51.77
CA ASN A 597 22.70 11.61 -50.72
C ASN A 597 21.94 11.33 -49.42
N GLU A 598 21.06 12.24 -49.00
CA GLU A 598 20.23 12.06 -47.80
C GLU A 598 19.31 10.84 -47.92
N ILE A 599 18.64 10.68 -49.07
CA ILE A 599 17.67 9.60 -49.27
C ILE A 599 18.36 8.24 -49.40
N GLN A 600 19.45 8.14 -50.15
CA GLN A 600 20.12 6.85 -50.36
C GLN A 600 20.98 6.41 -49.15
N ASN A 601 21.67 7.32 -48.47
CA ASN A 601 22.65 6.93 -47.44
C ASN A 601 22.09 6.98 -46.02
N ASN A 602 21.12 7.85 -45.72
CA ASN A 602 20.66 8.06 -44.35
C ASN A 602 19.29 7.41 -44.08
N MET A 603 18.34 7.50 -45.02
CA MET A 603 16.93 7.16 -44.77
C MET A 603 16.69 5.71 -44.33
N ALA A 604 17.27 4.71 -45.02
CA ALA A 604 17.10 3.30 -44.66
C ALA A 604 17.63 2.99 -43.24
N SER A 605 18.79 3.56 -42.91
CA SER A 605 19.42 3.34 -41.60
C SER A 605 18.66 4.01 -40.46
N VAL A 606 18.10 5.20 -40.70
CA VAL A 606 17.30 5.96 -39.73
C VAL A 606 15.98 5.25 -39.44
N ILE A 607 15.29 4.74 -40.48
CA ILE A 607 14.03 3.98 -40.32
C ILE A 607 14.28 2.71 -39.51
N LEU A 608 15.32 1.95 -39.85
CA LEU A 608 15.66 0.71 -39.14
C LEU A 608 16.04 0.99 -37.68
N GLN A 609 16.89 1.99 -37.43
CA GLN A 609 17.33 2.31 -36.08
C GLN A 609 16.17 2.82 -35.21
N ALA A 610 15.31 3.69 -35.74
CA ALA A 610 14.13 4.17 -35.03
C ALA A 610 13.19 3.02 -34.66
N ALA A 611 13.01 2.04 -35.56
CA ALA A 611 12.18 0.87 -35.32
C ALA A 611 12.81 -0.06 -34.24
N ILE A 612 14.13 -0.22 -34.22
CA ILE A 612 14.85 -1.00 -33.18
C ILE A 612 14.80 -0.30 -31.82
N ASP A 613 15.03 1.02 -31.76
CA ASP A 613 15.00 1.78 -30.52
C ASP A 613 13.60 1.72 -29.88
N PHE A 614 12.57 1.84 -30.70
CA PHE A 614 11.19 1.66 -30.31
C PHE A 614 10.90 0.27 -29.75
N LYS A 615 11.41 -0.79 -30.39
CA LYS A 615 11.35 -2.16 -29.85
C LYS A 615 11.87 -2.22 -28.42
N ASN A 616 13.10 -1.73 -28.25
CA ASN A 616 13.83 -1.83 -27.00
C ASN A 616 13.12 -1.02 -25.90
N GLN A 617 12.51 0.11 -26.26
CA GLN A 617 11.71 0.91 -25.34
C GLN A 617 10.46 0.17 -24.85
N ILE A 618 9.71 -0.49 -25.74
CA ILE A 618 8.54 -1.30 -25.37
C ILE A 618 8.95 -2.42 -24.41
N LEU A 619 10.01 -3.16 -24.74
CA LEU A 619 10.52 -4.25 -23.90
C LEU A 619 10.97 -3.73 -22.53
N ALA A 620 11.67 -2.60 -22.49
CA ALA A 620 12.15 -2.00 -21.24
C ALA A 620 11.00 -1.55 -20.31
N TYR A 621 9.91 -1.02 -20.87
CA TYR A 621 8.72 -0.68 -20.08
C TYR A 621 8.07 -1.92 -19.45
N ILE A 622 7.95 -3.01 -20.22
CA ILE A 622 7.33 -4.26 -19.75
C ILE A 622 8.23 -4.96 -18.73
N ASP A 623 9.55 -4.98 -18.95
CA ASP A 623 10.52 -5.51 -17.99
C ASP A 623 10.46 -4.76 -16.65
N SER A 624 10.43 -3.42 -16.70
CA SER A 624 10.31 -2.58 -15.50
C SER A 624 9.02 -2.85 -14.73
N TYR A 625 7.91 -2.99 -15.46
CA TYR A 625 6.61 -3.36 -14.89
C TYR A 625 6.65 -4.72 -14.18
N ILE A 626 7.24 -5.74 -14.81
CA ILE A 626 7.29 -7.11 -14.26
C ILE A 626 8.13 -7.17 -12.98
N VAL A 627 9.29 -6.51 -12.98
CA VAL A 627 10.16 -6.47 -11.80
C VAL A 627 9.42 -5.82 -10.62
N GLU A 628 8.77 -4.69 -10.86
CA GLU A 628 8.03 -3.96 -9.82
C GLU A 628 6.83 -4.75 -9.29
N VAL A 629 6.01 -5.29 -10.18
CA VAL A 629 4.83 -6.09 -9.78
C VAL A 629 5.23 -7.34 -9.01
N ARG A 630 6.31 -8.01 -9.44
CA ARG A 630 6.84 -9.16 -8.72
C ARG A 630 7.29 -8.76 -7.31
N ASP A 631 8.02 -7.66 -7.16
CA ASP A 631 8.49 -7.23 -5.84
C ASP A 631 7.32 -6.88 -4.91
N LEU A 632 6.38 -6.08 -5.40
CA LEU A 632 5.18 -5.68 -4.66
C LEU A 632 4.38 -6.90 -4.20
N ILE A 633 4.08 -7.85 -5.09
CA ILE A 633 3.27 -9.04 -4.73
C ILE A 633 3.96 -9.89 -3.65
N PHE A 634 5.27 -10.10 -3.75
CA PHE A 634 5.98 -11.01 -2.85
C PHE A 634 6.39 -10.37 -1.51
N ASN A 635 6.65 -9.06 -1.50
CA ASN A 635 7.30 -8.39 -0.37
C ASN A 635 6.43 -7.34 0.33
N GLU A 636 5.55 -6.64 -0.38
CA GLU A 636 4.82 -5.48 0.18
C GLU A 636 3.29 -5.66 0.25
N LEU A 637 2.72 -6.46 -0.64
CA LEU A 637 1.28 -6.59 -0.80
C LEU A 637 0.64 -7.25 0.42
N ALA A 638 -0.42 -6.62 0.92
CA ALA A 638 -1.27 -7.11 2.02
C ALA A 638 -0.49 -7.47 3.30
N ALA A 639 0.26 -6.54 3.86
CA ALA A 639 0.96 -6.76 5.13
C ALA A 639 0.01 -7.34 6.23
N CYS A 640 0.40 -8.46 6.86
CA CYS A 640 -0.56 -9.32 7.55
C CYS A 640 -0.81 -9.03 9.05
N LEU A 641 -0.57 -7.80 9.49
CA LEU A 641 -0.85 -7.37 10.87
C LEU A 641 -2.29 -7.63 11.35
N PRO A 642 -3.36 -7.50 10.54
CA PRO A 642 -4.73 -7.81 10.98
C PRO A 642 -4.91 -9.26 11.45
N ILE A 643 -4.18 -10.21 10.86
CA ILE A 643 -4.20 -11.62 11.28
C ILE A 643 -3.54 -11.77 12.66
N TRP A 644 -2.43 -11.06 12.89
CA TRP A 644 -1.78 -11.02 14.20
C TRP A 644 -2.69 -10.39 15.25
N ASN A 645 -3.37 -9.29 14.94
CA ASN A 645 -4.28 -8.62 15.88
C ASN A 645 -5.44 -9.52 16.32
N LEU A 646 -6.00 -10.33 15.40
CA LEU A 646 -7.01 -11.34 15.75
C LEU A 646 -6.44 -12.36 16.76
N TYR A 647 -5.23 -12.86 16.51
CA TYR A 647 -4.57 -13.83 17.39
C TYR A 647 -4.21 -13.24 18.76
N ASP A 648 -3.64 -12.03 18.77
CA ASP A 648 -3.24 -11.29 19.97
C ASP A 648 -4.47 -10.92 20.81
N SER A 649 -5.56 -10.48 20.17
CA SER A 649 -6.82 -10.21 20.83
C SER A 649 -7.42 -11.47 21.48
N PHE A 650 -7.45 -12.59 20.75
CA PHE A 650 -7.92 -13.87 21.30
C PHE A 650 -7.10 -14.30 22.52
N THR A 651 -5.78 -14.30 22.40
CA THR A 651 -4.88 -14.73 23.48
C THR A 651 -4.96 -13.80 24.68
N THR A 652 -4.93 -12.48 24.47
CA THR A 652 -5.05 -11.48 25.54
C THR A 652 -6.39 -11.61 26.28
N THR A 653 -7.49 -11.71 25.54
CA THR A 653 -8.84 -11.84 26.10
C THR A 653 -9.01 -13.12 26.91
N PHE A 654 -8.55 -14.25 26.37
CA PHE A 654 -8.70 -15.54 27.03
C PHE A 654 -7.75 -15.67 28.23
N CYS A 655 -6.47 -15.34 28.05
CA CYS A 655 -5.43 -15.55 29.05
C CYS A 655 -5.39 -14.44 30.12
N SER A 656 -5.41 -13.17 29.72
CA SER A 656 -5.21 -12.06 30.67
C SER A 656 -6.51 -11.53 31.29
N TYR A 657 -7.67 -11.78 30.68
CA TYR A 657 -8.95 -11.34 31.27
C TYR A 657 -9.73 -12.50 31.86
N THR A 658 -10.02 -13.53 31.06
CA THR A 658 -10.90 -14.62 31.49
C THR A 658 -10.21 -15.52 32.51
N LEU A 659 -8.98 -15.95 32.19
CA LEU A 659 -8.25 -16.88 33.03
C LEU A 659 -7.69 -16.21 34.30
N ASP A 660 -7.19 -14.98 34.23
CA ASP A 660 -6.78 -14.23 35.42
C ASP A 660 -7.95 -14.00 36.38
N ALA A 661 -9.16 -13.73 35.87
CA ALA A 661 -10.36 -13.63 36.72
C ALA A 661 -10.68 -14.96 37.41
N LEU A 662 -10.60 -16.09 36.69
CA LEU A 662 -10.78 -17.43 37.26
C LEU A 662 -9.69 -17.76 38.30
N ASN A 663 -8.44 -17.40 38.00
CA ASN A 663 -7.31 -17.65 38.89
C ASN A 663 -7.40 -16.83 40.18
N THR A 664 -7.78 -15.56 40.05
CA THR A 664 -8.02 -14.68 41.19
C THR A 664 -9.22 -15.16 42.02
N PHE A 665 -10.26 -15.71 41.39
CA PHE A 665 -11.43 -16.24 42.07
C PHE A 665 -11.08 -17.40 43.02
N TRP A 666 -10.40 -18.44 42.54
CA TRP A 666 -10.05 -19.58 43.40
C TRP A 666 -9.00 -19.19 44.44
N PHE A 667 -8.06 -18.32 44.09
CA PHE A 667 -7.06 -17.81 45.02
C PHE A 667 -7.71 -17.03 46.17
N ALA A 668 -8.71 -16.19 45.87
CA ALA A 668 -9.42 -15.41 46.87
C ALA A 668 -10.23 -16.32 47.82
N ILE A 669 -10.89 -17.37 47.33
CA ILE A 669 -11.58 -18.35 48.21
C ILE A 669 -10.55 -19.12 49.05
N GLY A 670 -9.45 -19.57 48.44
CA GLY A 670 -8.36 -20.26 49.13
C GLY A 670 -7.75 -19.42 50.25
N TRP A 671 -7.57 -18.11 50.01
CA TRP A 671 -7.11 -17.16 51.01
C TRP A 671 -8.06 -17.10 52.21
N GLY A 672 -9.37 -17.04 52.01
CA GLY A 672 -10.30 -17.04 53.13
C GLY A 672 -10.39 -18.38 53.86
N LEU A 673 -10.32 -19.51 53.14
CA LEU A 673 -10.23 -20.84 53.73
C LEU A 673 -8.98 -21.01 54.62
N PHE A 674 -7.84 -20.43 54.22
CA PHE A 674 -6.63 -20.42 55.05
C PHE A 674 -6.88 -19.77 56.43
N PHE A 675 -7.70 -18.72 56.48
CA PHE A 675 -8.06 -18.05 57.74
C PHE A 675 -9.21 -18.71 58.52
N PHE A 676 -9.95 -19.67 57.95
CA PHE A 676 -11.01 -20.38 58.70
C PHE A 676 -10.45 -21.07 59.94
N THR A 677 -9.34 -21.79 59.83
CA THR A 677 -8.74 -22.52 60.96
C THR A 677 -8.37 -21.61 62.15
N PRO A 678 -7.57 -20.54 61.99
CA PRO A 678 -7.25 -19.64 63.10
C PRO A 678 -8.50 -18.90 63.62
N VAL A 679 -9.43 -18.50 62.74
CA VAL A 679 -10.68 -17.82 63.15
C VAL A 679 -11.58 -18.74 63.97
N ILE A 680 -11.68 -20.03 63.63
CA ILE A 680 -12.42 -21.02 64.41
C ILE A 680 -11.81 -21.15 65.82
N ILE A 681 -10.49 -21.33 65.91
CA ILE A 681 -9.80 -21.53 67.21
C ILE A 681 -9.99 -20.31 68.12
N VAL A 682 -9.70 -19.11 67.60
CA VAL A 682 -9.81 -17.87 68.38
C VAL A 682 -11.27 -17.54 68.68
N GLY A 683 -12.18 -17.76 67.71
CA GLY A 683 -13.62 -17.52 67.88
C GLY A 683 -14.25 -18.41 68.95
N VAL A 684 -13.93 -19.71 68.97
CA VAL A 684 -14.41 -20.63 70.02
C VAL A 684 -13.86 -20.23 71.38
N LYS A 685 -12.56 -19.93 71.49
CA LYS A 685 -11.96 -19.47 72.76
C LYS A 685 -12.59 -18.17 73.25
N LEU A 686 -12.75 -17.18 72.37
CA LEU A 686 -13.34 -15.89 72.72
C LEU A 686 -14.83 -16.01 73.10
N SER A 687 -15.57 -16.91 72.46
CA SER A 687 -16.98 -17.13 72.77
C SER A 687 -17.22 -17.56 74.22
N LYS A 688 -16.29 -18.32 74.82
CA LYS A 688 -16.36 -18.72 76.24
C LYS A 688 -16.28 -17.52 77.19
N TYR A 689 -15.56 -16.47 76.82
CA TYR A 689 -15.49 -15.23 77.59
C TYR A 689 -16.74 -14.35 77.50
N TYR A 690 -17.65 -14.64 76.56
CA TYR A 690 -18.87 -13.84 76.37
C TYR A 690 -20.16 -14.59 76.70
N ARG A 691 -20.19 -15.93 76.56
CA ARG A 691 -21.36 -16.77 76.89
C ARG A 691 -21.61 -16.84 78.39
N LYS A 692 -22.89 -16.93 78.75
CA LYS A 692 -23.36 -17.29 80.09
C LYS A 692 -23.32 -18.81 80.23
N LEU A 693 -22.62 -19.35 81.22
CA LEU A 693 -22.64 -20.78 81.56
C LEU A 693 -23.71 -21.03 82.65
N SER A 694 -24.34 -22.20 82.64
CA SER A 694 -25.24 -22.61 83.72
C SER A 694 -24.43 -23.11 84.91
N GLU A 695 -24.92 -22.90 86.14
CA GLU A 695 -24.21 -23.23 87.39
C GLU A 695 -23.74 -24.71 87.48
N ASP A 696 -24.39 -25.63 86.76
CA ASP A 696 -23.99 -27.05 86.70
C ASP A 696 -22.77 -27.32 85.78
N GLU A 697 -22.42 -26.40 84.87
CA GLU A 697 -21.26 -26.51 83.95
C GLU A 697 -20.00 -25.81 84.51
N ASP A 698 -20.14 -25.04 85.58
CA ASP A 698 -19.04 -24.33 86.25
C ASP A 698 -18.25 -25.27 87.21
N GLU A 699 -18.84 -26.38 87.68
CA GLU A 699 -18.21 -27.31 88.64
C GLU A 699 -17.24 -28.33 87.98
N ASP A 700 -17.38 -28.62 86.68
CA ASP A 700 -16.56 -29.63 85.99
C ASP A 700 -15.28 -29.05 85.34
N GLY A 701 -15.02 -27.74 85.52
CA GLY A 701 -13.94 -27.01 84.85
C GLY A 701 -12.67 -26.77 85.66
N ASP A 702 -12.68 -27.05 86.97
CA ASP A 702 -11.63 -26.63 87.92
C ASP A 702 -10.80 -27.79 88.53
N ASP A 703 -10.99 -29.03 88.08
CA ASP A 703 -10.24 -30.19 88.60
C ASP A 703 -9.15 -30.66 87.62
N ASP A 704 -8.09 -29.85 87.43
CA ASP A 704 -6.79 -30.34 86.96
C ASP A 704 -5.71 -30.07 88.04
N GLU A 705 -5.31 -31.17 88.69
CA GLU A 705 -4.02 -31.44 89.36
C GLU A 705 -3.59 -30.59 90.57
N ASP A 706 -3.84 -31.09 91.79
CA ASP A 706 -2.86 -30.94 92.88
C ASP A 706 -2.91 -32.15 93.86
N ASP A 707 -1.99 -33.10 93.68
CA ASP A 707 -1.74 -34.22 94.59
C ASP A 707 -0.90 -33.73 95.79
N GLY A 708 -1.47 -33.68 97.00
CA GLY A 708 -0.73 -33.19 98.16
C GLY A 708 -1.34 -33.39 99.56
N TYR A 709 -1.34 -34.63 100.05
CA TYR A 709 -1.10 -35.05 101.45
C TYR A 709 -1.84 -34.38 102.65
N ASN A 710 -2.53 -35.24 103.41
CA ASN A 710 -2.91 -35.21 104.84
C ASN A 710 -4.14 -34.43 105.33
N GLY A 711 -5.07 -35.18 105.97
CA GLY A 711 -5.86 -34.67 107.08
C GLY A 711 -7.19 -35.38 107.35
N TYR A 712 -7.19 -36.35 108.26
CA TYR A 712 -8.36 -37.02 108.84
C TYR A 712 -9.49 -36.05 109.30
N HIS A 713 -10.74 -36.30 108.91
CA HIS A 713 -11.84 -36.53 109.89
C HIS A 713 -13.14 -37.10 109.28
N ASN A 714 -13.68 -38.04 110.05
CA ASN A 714 -14.85 -38.89 109.89
C ASN A 714 -16.19 -38.14 110.06
N GLY A 715 -17.26 -38.50 109.32
CA GLY A 715 -18.60 -37.97 109.62
C GLY A 715 -19.75 -38.20 108.62
N SER A 716 -20.19 -39.46 108.49
CA SER A 716 -21.61 -39.88 108.36
C SER A 716 -22.61 -39.12 107.45
N ARG A 717 -23.07 -39.88 106.43
CA ARG A 717 -24.41 -39.89 105.79
C ARG A 717 -25.54 -39.21 106.58
N GLN A 718 -26.31 -38.35 105.91
CA GLN A 718 -27.77 -38.31 106.05
C GLN A 718 -28.47 -38.06 104.70
N HIS A 719 -29.18 -39.08 104.24
CA HIS A 719 -30.30 -38.97 103.31
C HIS A 719 -31.33 -37.95 103.81
N ARG A 720 -31.88 -37.16 102.89
CA ARG A 720 -33.25 -36.63 103.05
C ARG A 720 -34.05 -36.92 101.78
N LEU A 721 -34.71 -38.08 101.77
CA LEU A 721 -35.82 -38.44 100.88
C LEU A 721 -37.14 -37.91 101.45
N ARG A 722 -37.96 -37.26 100.63
CA ARG A 722 -39.45 -37.22 100.67
C ARG A 722 -39.94 -36.61 99.35
N SER A 723 -40.44 -37.34 98.35
CA SER A 723 -41.67 -38.16 98.20
C SER A 723 -42.83 -37.41 97.49
N PRO A 724 -43.74 -38.10 96.76
CA PRO A 724 -44.37 -37.62 95.52
C PRO A 724 -45.92 -37.49 95.54
N ARG A 725 -46.49 -37.18 94.36
CA ARG A 725 -47.92 -37.15 93.91
C ARG A 725 -48.57 -35.75 93.98
N ARG A 726 -49.34 -35.28 92.98
CA ARG A 726 -50.53 -35.92 92.37
C ARG A 726 -50.86 -35.44 90.95
N PHE A 727 -51.30 -36.40 90.11
CA PHE A 727 -52.24 -36.18 89.01
C PHE A 727 -53.61 -35.73 89.54
N ASN A 728 -54.27 -34.81 88.82
CA ASN A 728 -55.73 -34.75 88.77
C ASN A 728 -56.24 -34.38 87.36
N LYS A 729 -57.28 -35.10 86.95
CA LYS A 729 -58.05 -35.09 85.70
C LYS A 729 -58.95 -33.82 85.59
N VAL A 730 -59.11 -33.22 84.39
CA VAL A 730 -60.28 -33.28 83.42
C VAL A 730 -61.56 -32.67 84.03
N SER A 731 -62.32 -31.70 83.48
CA SER A 731 -62.96 -31.45 82.14
C SER A 731 -63.94 -30.22 82.27
N PRO A 732 -64.86 -29.87 81.33
CA PRO A 732 -64.77 -29.54 79.90
C PRO A 732 -65.60 -28.28 79.47
N GLN A 733 -65.55 -27.96 78.16
CA GLN A 733 -66.64 -27.45 77.29
C GLN A 733 -67.15 -25.97 77.32
N TYR A 734 -67.24 -25.45 76.09
CA TYR A 734 -68.16 -24.45 75.50
C TYR A 734 -68.35 -23.08 76.18
N TYR A 735 -67.88 -22.02 75.50
CA TYR A 735 -68.73 -21.09 74.72
C TYR A 735 -67.89 -20.39 73.65
#